data_AF-A0A383WMQ2-F1
#
_entry.id   AF-A0A383WMQ2-F1
#
_cell.length_a   1.000
_cell.length_b   1.000
_cell.length_c   1.000
_cell.angle_alpha   90.00
_cell.angle_beta   90.00
_cell.angle_gamma   90.00
#
_symmetry.space_group_name_H-M   'P 1'
#
loop_
_entity.id
_entity.type
_entity.pdbx_description
1 polymer ?
#
loop_
_entity_poly.entity_id
_entity_poly.type
_entity_poly.pdbx_seq_one_letter_code
_entity_poly.pdbx_strand_id
1 'polypeptide(L)'
;MGCCGGEEPEKQGMVENRRCRDVLFLLLFVAYWVGMFIVCGIAFQSGDPNRLIYAIDSRGMLCGSVNTYENTTIDLTDKPNLYYLNALDLLKVSNLMYAKTICVSSCPTVQELCSIGQLPCTSNDQYMCPYYRFAEDNLYGKLSSVNSTAAVNYWDQLPTAQLDSCDGSFLQAAQSNAGLDLSALGVNVSMCDVAAGSSIGGKYLQAQSQFPGKGPCYPVWASTVPYFNRCFPKFPENFTSSVYSMMDTTSGVLQSATGTLKNAFSATGPQFSQHVADISKGVLIIVIGGLACGVLLSLFWMLVLRYFAGFMVWATIAVVNAGLVGCTLFAYNTAGMLTQAGQWGAAISAQLPPISDPTGMTRENWSYIAYALTAVAALVFLLTLVMLSRVKVAIACIKVASQAVSTMPSIMLFPLLPFILEVGLIIYWVAVTAVLYSAGTPTDHWRPATQDLQPLSLKELMLTNSSQPAPPATLKPDTTNMTRTEVMDLCANSPDCYISYDWDNRLMYAFIYHLFGLLWTNQFVVGFCSVVVAGAVANYYWARGDSRNQPTFPVLKAMRNTVIFHLGSIALGAFIIAVIQFIQLVLEYVDKKTRNLQQQNKIAQWLMCIVKCLMWCLEKIVAFINRNAFILVAVKGGNYCSSAARAVQLIVANALRLAAVNVVGDALLFLGKLGVAACCGVVAFAISNLEYYNNQDKYPATYLSSGIMPIAVAVLAGYIVAQIFFSVYEMAIDTVLLSFCEDCESNNGHPKCAPPLLLEALGEKAPVEAGQDAHHPQKPQRHR
;
A
#
# COMPACT_ATOMS: atom_id res chain seq x y z
N MET A 1 -11.09 -26.97 47.01
CA MET A 1 -11.63 -28.34 46.92
C MET A 1 -10.91 -29.02 45.78
N GLY A 2 -10.15 -30.08 46.08
CA GLY A 2 -9.36 -30.81 45.09
C GLY A 2 -10.21 -31.79 44.30
N CYS A 3 -9.74 -32.13 43.10
CA CYS A 3 -10.04 -33.39 42.43
C CYS A 3 -8.82 -33.75 41.57
N CYS A 4 -7.97 -34.63 42.10
CA CYS A 4 -7.18 -35.56 41.30
C CYS A 4 -8.15 -36.35 40.40
N GLY A 5 -7.98 -36.25 39.09
CA GLY A 5 -8.55 -37.16 38.11
C GLY A 5 -7.38 -37.81 37.38
N GLY A 6 -7.27 -39.13 37.50
CA GLY A 6 -6.10 -39.92 37.16
C GLY A 6 -5.53 -39.71 35.75
N GLU A 7 -4.22 -39.86 35.67
CA GLU A 7 -3.48 -40.04 34.44
C GLU A 7 -4.02 -41.29 33.73
N GLU A 8 -4.86 -41.10 32.72
CA GLU A 8 -5.03 -42.10 31.65
C GLU A 8 -3.66 -42.28 30.97
N PRO A 9 -3.26 -43.50 30.60
CA PRO A 9 -1.99 -43.73 29.92
C PRO A 9 -1.95 -42.88 28.65
N GLU A 10 -1.00 -41.93 28.59
CA GLU A 10 -0.85 -41.01 27.47
C GLU A 10 -0.69 -41.83 26.18
N LYS A 11 -1.74 -41.83 25.34
CA LYS A 11 -1.69 -42.44 24.02
C LYS A 11 -0.53 -41.78 23.25
N GLN A 12 0.56 -42.52 23.06
CA GLN A 12 1.74 -42.13 22.32
C GLN A 12 1.38 -41.82 20.85
N GLY A 13 1.14 -40.54 20.54
CA GLY A 13 0.87 -40.08 19.18
C GLY A 13 -0.11 -38.91 19.11
N MET A 14 -0.66 -38.68 17.92
CA MET A 14 -1.73 -37.69 17.75
C MET A 14 -2.99 -38.12 18.49
N VAL A 15 -3.68 -37.15 19.09
CA VAL A 15 -4.94 -37.40 19.79
C VAL A 15 -6.06 -37.71 18.78
N GLU A 16 -6.69 -38.87 18.96
CA GLU A 16 -7.83 -39.35 18.15
C GLU A 16 -9.15 -38.72 18.58
N ASN A 17 -9.39 -38.58 19.89
CA ASN A 17 -10.62 -38.03 20.46
C ASN A 17 -10.46 -36.54 20.77
N ARG A 18 -10.90 -35.69 19.84
CA ARG A 18 -10.78 -34.23 19.95
C ARG A 18 -12.05 -33.58 20.49
N ARG A 19 -11.90 -32.43 21.14
CA ARG A 19 -13.00 -31.58 21.63
C ARG A 19 -12.79 -30.16 21.13
N CYS A 20 -13.86 -29.42 20.90
CA CYS A 20 -13.77 -28.00 20.54
C CYS A 20 -13.10 -27.21 21.68
N ARG A 21 -12.10 -26.40 21.34
CA ARG A 21 -11.38 -25.53 22.30
C ARG A 21 -11.55 -24.06 21.94
N ASP A 22 -11.45 -23.21 22.96
CA ASP A 22 -11.47 -21.74 22.84
C ASP A 22 -12.72 -21.19 22.11
N VAL A 23 -13.88 -21.84 22.32
CA VAL A 23 -15.16 -21.54 21.62
C VAL A 23 -15.59 -20.08 21.78
N LEU A 24 -15.26 -19.44 22.90
CA LEU A 24 -15.54 -18.01 23.11
C LEU A 24 -14.93 -17.14 22.01
N PHE A 25 -13.67 -17.38 21.63
CA PHE A 25 -12.99 -16.60 20.59
C PHE A 25 -13.54 -16.89 19.19
N LEU A 26 -14.05 -18.10 18.95
CA LEU A 26 -14.80 -18.39 17.73
C LEU A 26 -16.10 -17.58 17.67
N LEU A 27 -16.87 -17.52 18.77
CA LEU A 27 -18.09 -16.73 18.83
C LEU A 27 -17.82 -15.23 18.64
N LEU A 28 -16.76 -14.71 19.26
CA LEU A 28 -16.33 -13.33 19.07
C LEU A 28 -15.94 -13.03 17.63
N PHE A 29 -15.19 -13.93 16.98
CA PHE A 29 -14.81 -13.78 15.57
C PHE A 29 -16.02 -13.78 14.63
N VAL A 30 -16.98 -14.68 14.86
CA VAL A 30 -18.24 -14.71 14.08
C VAL A 30 -19.06 -13.44 14.31
N ALA A 31 -19.22 -13.01 15.56
CA ALA A 31 -19.92 -11.77 15.89
C ALA A 31 -19.25 -10.54 15.24
N TYR A 32 -17.91 -10.53 15.20
CA TYR A 32 -17.15 -9.49 14.52
C TYR A 32 -17.45 -9.42 13.02
N TRP A 33 -17.48 -10.58 12.36
CA TRP A 33 -17.83 -10.68 10.94
C TRP A 33 -19.27 -10.24 10.63
N VAL A 34 -20.22 -10.54 11.51
CA VAL A 34 -21.59 -9.98 11.40
C VAL A 34 -21.54 -8.46 11.41
N GLY A 35 -20.77 -7.84 12.31
CA GLY A 35 -20.54 -6.39 12.30
C GLY A 35 -19.89 -5.87 11.02
N MET A 36 -18.94 -6.61 10.43
CA MET A 36 -18.30 -6.24 9.16
C MET A 36 -19.31 -6.21 8.00
N PHE A 37 -20.23 -7.18 7.95
CA PHE A 37 -21.31 -7.18 6.96
C PHE A 37 -22.31 -6.04 7.18
N ILE A 38 -22.58 -5.64 8.42
CA ILE A 38 -23.40 -4.46 8.72
C ILE A 38 -22.71 -3.18 8.23
N VAL A 39 -21.42 -3.01 8.51
CA VAL A 39 -20.62 -1.87 8.02
C VAL A 39 -20.61 -1.82 6.49
N CYS A 40 -20.44 -2.98 5.84
CA CYS A 40 -20.55 -3.12 4.39
C CYS A 40 -21.92 -2.62 3.89
N GLY A 41 -23.03 -3.06 4.52
CA GLY A 41 -24.38 -2.60 4.17
C GLY A 41 -24.56 -1.08 4.33
N ILE A 42 -24.05 -0.50 5.41
CA ILE A 42 -24.08 0.96 5.64
C ILE A 42 -23.25 1.69 4.58
N ALA A 43 -22.06 1.17 4.26
CA ALA A 43 -21.20 1.75 3.23
C ALA A 43 -21.94 1.79 1.88
N PHE A 44 -22.53 0.67 1.43
CA PHE A 44 -23.26 0.63 0.16
C PHE A 44 -24.53 1.49 0.11
N GLN A 45 -25.16 1.78 1.26
CA GLN A 45 -26.33 2.65 1.31
C GLN A 45 -25.95 4.14 1.27
N SER A 46 -24.85 4.52 1.92
CA SER A 46 -24.45 5.93 2.08
C SER A 46 -23.34 6.38 1.13
N GLY A 47 -22.57 5.44 0.61
CA GLY A 47 -21.40 5.68 -0.24
C GLY A 47 -21.76 5.79 -1.71
N ASP A 48 -21.07 6.71 -2.39
CA ASP A 48 -21.17 6.89 -3.84
C ASP A 48 -19.79 6.62 -4.48
N PRO A 49 -19.60 5.48 -5.17
CA PRO A 49 -18.31 5.12 -5.78
C PRO A 49 -17.79 6.17 -6.77
N ASN A 50 -18.67 6.95 -7.40
CA ASN A 50 -18.28 7.95 -8.39
C ASN A 50 -17.41 9.05 -7.77
N ARG A 51 -17.55 9.31 -6.46
CA ARG A 51 -16.75 10.31 -5.72
C ARG A 51 -15.25 9.99 -5.65
N LEU A 52 -14.85 8.75 -5.97
CA LEU A 52 -13.45 8.34 -6.01
C LEU A 52 -12.80 8.57 -7.37
N ILE A 53 -13.61 8.61 -8.43
CA ILE A 53 -13.16 8.68 -9.83
C ILE A 53 -13.30 10.11 -10.35
N TYR A 54 -14.41 10.76 -10.01
CA TYR A 54 -14.72 12.11 -10.44
C TYR A 54 -14.45 13.11 -9.34
N ALA A 55 -14.13 14.34 -9.74
CA ALA A 55 -13.88 15.41 -8.80
C ALA A 55 -15.15 16.22 -8.55
N ILE A 56 -15.08 17.04 -7.49
CA ILE A 56 -16.19 17.86 -7.02
C ILE A 56 -15.91 19.31 -7.39
N ASP A 57 -16.92 19.99 -7.91
CA ASP A 57 -16.85 21.40 -8.26
C ASP A 57 -16.99 22.33 -7.04
N SER A 58 -16.90 23.64 -7.26
CA SER A 58 -16.99 24.60 -6.14
C SER A 58 -18.33 24.65 -5.43
N ARG A 59 -19.37 24.01 -5.97
CA ARG A 59 -20.73 23.96 -5.40
C ARG A 59 -20.99 22.62 -4.71
N GLY A 60 -19.99 21.74 -4.64
CA GLY A 60 -20.13 20.42 -4.02
C GLY A 60 -20.72 19.35 -4.95
N MET A 61 -20.91 19.67 -6.24
CA MET A 61 -21.44 18.72 -7.23
C MET A 61 -20.34 17.86 -7.84
N LEU A 62 -20.67 16.60 -8.09
CA LEU A 62 -19.77 15.62 -8.68
C LEU A 62 -19.81 15.71 -10.20
N CYS A 63 -18.67 15.91 -10.83
CA CYS A 63 -18.55 15.86 -12.29
C CYS A 63 -18.86 14.44 -12.82
N GLY A 64 -19.40 14.31 -14.03
CA GLY A 64 -19.68 13.00 -14.64
C GLY A 64 -20.81 12.20 -13.97
N SER A 65 -21.65 12.85 -13.16
CA SER A 65 -22.75 12.20 -12.44
C SER A 65 -24.00 13.07 -12.36
N VAL A 66 -25.13 12.44 -12.00
CA VAL A 66 -26.40 13.12 -11.75
C VAL A 66 -26.41 13.63 -10.31
N ASN A 67 -26.53 14.94 -10.15
CA ASN A 67 -26.54 15.61 -8.86
C ASN A 67 -27.97 16.05 -8.51
N THR A 68 -28.28 16.14 -7.22
CA THR A 68 -29.53 16.74 -6.74
C THR A 68 -29.18 17.96 -5.91
N TYR A 69 -29.71 19.12 -6.29
CA TYR A 69 -29.47 20.40 -5.66
C TYR A 69 -30.81 21.12 -5.43
N GLU A 70 -31.17 21.39 -4.17
CA GLU A 70 -32.46 21.99 -3.78
C GLU A 70 -33.70 21.36 -4.48
N ASN A 71 -33.81 20.02 -4.43
CA ASN A 71 -34.87 19.23 -5.09
C ASN A 71 -34.90 19.34 -6.63
N THR A 72 -33.89 19.95 -7.24
CA THR A 72 -33.70 20.00 -8.69
C THR A 72 -32.59 19.03 -9.09
N THR A 73 -32.83 18.25 -10.13
CA THR A 73 -31.83 17.31 -10.67
C THR A 73 -30.95 18.03 -11.69
N ILE A 74 -29.64 18.04 -11.45
CA ILE A 74 -28.64 18.62 -12.35
C ILE A 74 -27.79 17.47 -12.91
N ASP A 75 -27.91 17.22 -14.21
CA ASP A 75 -27.17 16.15 -14.89
C ASP A 75 -25.82 16.65 -15.43
N LEU A 76 -24.73 16.11 -14.88
CA LEU A 76 -23.35 16.41 -15.30
C LEU A 76 -22.66 15.19 -15.91
N THR A 77 -23.41 14.17 -16.34
CA THR A 77 -22.87 12.94 -16.92
C THR A 77 -21.97 13.22 -18.13
N ASP A 78 -22.34 14.21 -18.96
CA ASP A 78 -21.56 14.64 -20.13
C ASP A 78 -20.37 15.57 -19.80
N LYS A 79 -20.17 15.90 -18.52
CA LYS A 79 -19.14 16.81 -18.03
C LYS A 79 -18.24 16.13 -16.99
N PRO A 80 -17.42 15.14 -17.36
CA PRO A 80 -16.64 14.37 -16.40
C PRO A 80 -15.43 15.12 -15.85
N ASN A 81 -14.90 16.13 -16.54
CA ASN A 81 -13.63 16.76 -16.21
C ASN A 81 -13.80 17.99 -15.30
N LEU A 82 -12.93 18.18 -14.31
CA LEU A 82 -12.91 19.36 -13.45
C LEU A 82 -11.92 20.41 -13.97
N TYR A 83 -12.41 21.60 -14.28
CA TYR A 83 -11.60 22.74 -14.72
C TYR A 83 -11.41 23.77 -13.60
N TYR A 84 -10.19 24.28 -13.44
CA TYR A 84 -9.88 25.37 -12.52
C TYR A 84 -10.07 26.71 -13.23
N LEU A 85 -11.00 27.52 -12.74
CA LEU A 85 -11.39 28.80 -13.35
C LEU A 85 -10.25 29.81 -13.34
N ASN A 86 -9.38 29.76 -12.34
CA ASN A 86 -8.19 30.59 -12.24
C ASN A 86 -6.95 29.70 -12.10
N ALA A 87 -6.19 29.56 -13.19
CA ALA A 87 -4.98 28.76 -13.21
C ALA A 87 -3.89 29.27 -12.26
N LEU A 88 -3.92 30.55 -11.87
CA LEU A 88 -2.92 31.15 -10.97
C LEU A 88 -3.12 30.76 -9.51
N ASP A 89 -4.33 30.37 -9.08
CA ASP A 89 -4.58 29.90 -7.71
C ASP A 89 -3.85 28.58 -7.42
N LEU A 90 -3.50 27.83 -8.48
CA LEU A 90 -2.71 26.60 -8.40
C LEU A 90 -1.23 26.87 -8.09
N LEU A 91 -0.77 28.12 -8.19
CA LEU A 91 0.63 28.53 -7.96
C LEU A 91 0.98 28.73 -6.48
N LYS A 92 0.02 28.59 -5.55
CA LYS A 92 0.30 28.53 -4.11
C LYS A 92 -0.42 27.31 -3.53
N VAL A 93 0.34 26.36 -2.96
CA VAL A 93 -0.22 25.12 -2.40
C VAL A 93 -1.29 25.41 -1.33
N SER A 94 -1.15 26.50 -0.57
CA SER A 94 -2.16 26.91 0.43
C SER A 94 -3.49 27.39 -0.18
N ASN A 95 -3.50 27.76 -1.46
CA ASN A 95 -4.67 28.26 -2.18
C ASN A 95 -5.33 27.19 -3.03
N LEU A 96 -4.69 26.04 -3.24
CA LEU A 96 -5.18 24.94 -4.06
C LEU A 96 -6.59 24.49 -3.66
N MET A 97 -6.88 24.42 -2.36
CA MET A 97 -8.21 23.98 -1.89
C MET A 97 -9.30 25.05 -2.08
N TYR A 98 -8.91 26.32 -2.21
CA TYR A 98 -9.84 27.46 -2.39
C TYR A 98 -10.01 27.85 -3.87
N ALA A 99 -9.21 27.26 -4.76
CA ALA A 99 -9.29 27.50 -6.20
C ALA A 99 -10.69 27.12 -6.71
N LYS A 100 -11.33 28.04 -7.45
CA LYS A 100 -12.68 27.81 -7.97
C LYS A 100 -12.67 26.91 -9.20
N THR A 101 -13.65 26.04 -9.27
CA THR A 101 -13.70 24.89 -10.18
C THR A 101 -15.11 24.65 -10.71
N ILE A 102 -15.19 24.15 -11.94
CA ILE A 102 -16.43 23.76 -12.62
C ILE A 102 -16.23 22.43 -13.37
N CYS A 103 -17.33 21.73 -13.65
CA CYS A 103 -17.32 20.54 -14.50
C CYS A 103 -17.43 20.90 -15.99
N VAL A 104 -16.61 20.27 -16.83
CA VAL A 104 -16.53 20.47 -18.28
C VAL A 104 -16.49 19.12 -19.02
N SER A 105 -16.95 19.10 -20.26
CA SER A 105 -16.95 17.90 -21.13
C SER A 105 -15.53 17.50 -21.53
N SER A 106 -14.73 18.48 -21.96
CA SER A 106 -13.33 18.31 -22.36
C SER A 106 -12.46 19.40 -21.76
N CYS A 107 -11.20 19.08 -21.52
CA CYS A 107 -10.23 20.05 -21.02
C CYS A 107 -9.86 21.06 -22.11
N PRO A 108 -9.87 22.38 -21.82
CA PRO A 108 -9.57 23.40 -22.81
C PRO A 108 -8.20 23.25 -23.46
N THR A 109 -8.16 23.33 -24.77
CA THR A 109 -7.00 23.21 -25.65
C THR A 109 -6.53 24.58 -26.15
N VAL A 110 -5.45 24.60 -26.95
CA VAL A 110 -4.82 25.84 -27.43
C VAL A 110 -5.79 26.70 -28.28
N GLN A 111 -6.76 26.05 -28.93
CA GLN A 111 -7.76 26.69 -29.79
C GLN A 111 -8.83 27.45 -29.00
N GLU A 112 -9.05 27.10 -27.74
CA GLU A 112 -10.06 27.67 -26.86
C GLU A 112 -9.48 28.78 -25.95
N LEU A 113 -8.21 29.16 -26.17
CA LEU A 113 -7.53 30.23 -25.42
C LEU A 113 -8.09 31.60 -25.78
N CYS A 114 -8.41 32.40 -24.76
CA CYS A 114 -8.70 33.82 -24.91
C CYS A 114 -7.44 34.65 -24.65
N SER A 115 -6.88 35.24 -25.69
CA SER A 115 -5.80 36.21 -25.53
C SER A 115 -6.36 37.57 -25.12
N ILE A 116 -5.63 38.34 -24.30
CA ILE A 116 -6.15 39.63 -23.83
C ILE A 116 -6.26 40.67 -24.94
N GLY A 117 -5.42 40.59 -25.97
CA GLY A 117 -5.58 41.42 -27.17
C GLY A 117 -6.90 41.16 -27.92
N GLN A 118 -7.61 40.09 -27.55
CA GLN A 118 -8.91 39.69 -28.08
C GLN A 118 -9.98 39.70 -26.98
N LEU A 119 -9.87 40.53 -25.93
CA LEU A 119 -10.97 40.74 -24.98
C LEU A 119 -11.96 41.81 -25.51
N PRO A 120 -13.28 41.55 -25.47
CA PRO A 120 -13.93 40.28 -25.13
C PRO A 120 -13.68 39.20 -26.18
N CYS A 121 -13.57 37.95 -25.74
CA CYS A 121 -13.20 36.80 -26.55
C CYS A 121 -14.15 36.63 -27.73
N THR A 122 -13.59 36.22 -28.86
CA THR A 122 -14.30 36.15 -30.16
C THR A 122 -15.35 35.05 -30.25
N SER A 123 -15.23 33.99 -29.46
CA SER A 123 -16.16 32.86 -29.42
C SER A 123 -16.63 32.57 -28.00
N ASN A 124 -17.85 32.03 -27.89
CA ASN A 124 -18.39 31.51 -26.62
C ASN A 124 -17.53 30.40 -26.03
N ASP A 125 -16.88 29.57 -26.85
CA ASP A 125 -16.06 28.43 -26.38
C ASP A 125 -14.79 28.87 -25.62
N GLN A 126 -14.43 30.14 -25.74
CA GLN A 126 -13.30 30.75 -25.01
C GLN A 126 -13.69 31.23 -23.60
N TYR A 127 -14.97 31.10 -23.24
CA TYR A 127 -15.51 31.40 -21.93
C TYR A 127 -16.00 30.12 -21.23
N MET A 128 -15.56 29.94 -20.00
CA MET A 128 -15.96 28.85 -19.12
C MET A 128 -16.95 29.36 -18.08
N CYS A 129 -18.19 28.90 -18.21
CA CYS A 129 -19.33 29.37 -17.44
C CYS A 129 -19.84 28.26 -16.51
N PRO A 130 -20.23 28.57 -15.26
CA PRO A 130 -21.06 27.71 -14.45
C PRO A 130 -22.33 27.38 -15.22
N TYR A 131 -22.68 26.11 -15.22
CA TYR A 131 -23.72 25.53 -16.07
C TYR A 131 -25.15 25.81 -15.57
N TYR A 132 -25.30 26.54 -14.47
CA TYR A 132 -26.59 26.97 -13.91
C TYR A 132 -26.87 28.42 -14.29
N ARG A 133 -27.92 28.62 -15.10
CA ARG A 133 -28.46 29.94 -15.39
C ARG A 133 -29.49 30.25 -14.30
N PHE A 134 -29.02 30.67 -13.12
CA PHE A 134 -29.85 30.89 -11.93
C PHE A 134 -31.11 31.76 -12.15
N ALA A 135 -31.09 32.65 -13.15
CA ALA A 135 -32.23 33.49 -13.53
C ALA A 135 -33.29 32.79 -14.41
N GLU A 136 -32.92 31.71 -15.12
CA GLU A 136 -33.83 30.96 -16.00
C GLU A 136 -34.64 29.91 -15.22
N ASP A 137 -34.06 29.35 -14.15
CA ASP A 137 -34.62 28.21 -13.42
C ASP A 137 -35.27 28.58 -12.07
N ASN A 138 -35.37 29.87 -11.73
CA ASN A 138 -35.96 30.38 -10.45
C ASN A 138 -35.37 29.76 -9.16
N LEU A 139 -34.18 29.16 -9.21
CA LEU A 139 -33.55 28.45 -8.09
C LEU A 139 -33.16 29.37 -6.91
N TYR A 140 -32.87 30.65 -7.16
CA TYR A 140 -32.64 31.63 -6.10
C TYR A 140 -33.32 32.96 -6.44
N GLY A 141 -33.77 33.65 -5.38
CA GLY A 141 -34.35 34.98 -5.47
C GLY A 141 -33.55 35.89 -6.41
N LYS A 142 -34.29 36.65 -7.23
CA LYS A 142 -33.77 37.60 -8.21
C LYS A 142 -32.60 38.36 -7.59
N LEU A 143 -31.44 38.37 -8.26
CA LEU A 143 -30.40 39.36 -8.00
C LEU A 143 -31.10 40.72 -7.91
N SER A 144 -31.09 41.34 -6.74
CA SER A 144 -31.98 42.46 -6.39
C SER A 144 -31.78 43.71 -7.25
N SER A 145 -30.82 43.68 -8.18
CA SER A 145 -30.45 44.74 -9.12
C SER A 145 -30.52 44.34 -10.61
N VAL A 146 -30.93 43.11 -10.97
CA VAL A 146 -30.93 42.64 -12.38
C VAL A 146 -32.32 42.14 -12.79
N ASN A 147 -32.91 42.77 -13.81
CA ASN A 147 -34.17 42.34 -14.43
C ASN A 147 -33.99 40.98 -15.13
N SER A 148 -35.00 40.09 -15.08
CA SER A 148 -34.97 38.72 -15.61
C SER A 148 -34.60 38.64 -17.09
N THR A 149 -34.97 39.62 -17.90
CA THR A 149 -34.61 39.69 -19.33
C THR A 149 -33.14 40.00 -19.59
N ALA A 150 -32.44 40.64 -18.65
CA ALA A 150 -31.02 41.00 -18.80
C ALA A 150 -30.08 39.82 -18.48
N ALA A 151 -30.51 38.88 -17.64
CA ALA A 151 -29.70 37.72 -17.26
C ALA A 151 -29.68 36.60 -18.33
N VAL A 152 -30.76 36.44 -19.10
CA VAL A 152 -30.81 35.52 -20.26
C VAL A 152 -29.91 36.04 -21.38
N ASN A 153 -30.06 37.33 -21.71
CA ASN A 153 -29.25 37.99 -22.73
C ASN A 153 -27.78 38.16 -22.33
N TYR A 154 -27.45 38.07 -21.03
CA TYR A 154 -26.08 38.21 -20.53
C TYR A 154 -25.13 37.21 -21.20
N TRP A 155 -25.53 35.94 -21.24
CA TRP A 155 -24.66 34.86 -21.74
C TRP A 155 -24.47 34.93 -23.25
N ASP A 156 -25.52 35.26 -23.99
CA ASP A 156 -25.49 35.32 -25.46
C ASP A 156 -24.78 36.58 -25.99
N GLN A 157 -24.69 37.64 -25.18
CA GLN A 157 -24.07 38.91 -25.58
C GLN A 157 -22.60 39.06 -25.13
N LEU A 158 -22.04 38.08 -24.41
CA LEU A 158 -20.65 38.08 -23.93
C LEU A 158 -19.60 38.31 -25.05
N PRO A 159 -19.65 37.62 -26.21
CA PRO A 159 -18.67 37.82 -27.30
C PRO A 159 -18.81 39.18 -28.01
N THR A 160 -19.97 39.82 -27.86
CA THR A 160 -20.31 41.06 -28.57
C THR A 160 -20.29 42.30 -27.69
N ALA A 161 -19.89 42.16 -26.42
CA ALA A 161 -19.86 43.27 -25.47
C ALA A 161 -18.82 44.33 -25.88
N GLN A 162 -19.12 45.61 -25.61
CA GLN A 162 -18.18 46.71 -25.83
C GLN A 162 -17.49 47.11 -24.52
N LEU A 163 -16.17 47.27 -24.57
CA LEU A 163 -15.33 47.73 -23.46
C LEU A 163 -15.00 49.23 -23.65
N ASP A 164 -15.14 50.04 -22.58
CA ASP A 164 -14.91 51.49 -22.63
C ASP A 164 -13.41 51.83 -22.57
N SER A 165 -12.65 51.08 -21.78
CA SER A 165 -11.19 51.27 -21.62
C SER A 165 -10.57 50.10 -20.89
N CYS A 166 -9.55 49.50 -21.50
CA CYS A 166 -8.68 48.52 -20.85
C CYS A 166 -7.44 49.23 -20.33
N ASP A 167 -7.30 49.34 -19.01
CA ASP A 167 -6.09 49.88 -18.42
C ASP A 167 -4.97 48.83 -18.47
N GLY A 168 -4.00 49.06 -19.37
CA GLY A 168 -2.77 48.27 -19.50
C GLY A 168 -1.71 48.63 -18.46
N SER A 169 -1.93 49.67 -17.65
CA SER A 169 -1.00 50.09 -16.59
C SER A 169 -0.77 48.99 -15.56
N PHE A 170 -1.74 48.09 -15.37
CA PHE A 170 -1.65 46.94 -14.48
C PHE A 170 -0.54 45.96 -14.91
N LEU A 171 -0.40 45.67 -16.22
CA LEU A 171 0.68 44.84 -16.77
C LEU A 171 2.01 45.56 -16.80
N GLN A 172 2.01 46.86 -17.12
CA GLN A 172 3.22 47.65 -17.06
C GLN A 172 3.73 47.77 -15.63
N ALA A 173 2.86 47.90 -14.62
CA ALA A 173 3.21 47.86 -13.20
C ALA A 173 3.69 46.46 -12.77
N ALA A 174 3.09 45.39 -13.31
CA ALA A 174 3.53 44.02 -13.10
C ALA A 174 4.93 43.71 -13.68
N GLN A 175 5.14 44.08 -14.94
CA GLN A 175 6.42 43.90 -15.64
C GLN A 175 7.50 44.84 -15.10
N SER A 176 7.15 46.02 -14.57
CA SER A 176 8.13 46.96 -14.01
C SER A 176 8.44 46.75 -12.53
N ASN A 177 7.48 46.34 -11.69
CA ASN A 177 7.68 46.17 -10.25
C ASN A 177 8.04 44.73 -9.86
N ALA A 178 7.59 43.74 -10.64
CA ALA A 178 7.96 42.34 -10.45
C ALA A 178 8.99 41.92 -11.52
N GLY A 179 8.80 42.22 -12.81
CA GLY A 179 9.64 41.66 -13.89
C GLY A 179 9.08 40.36 -14.46
N LEU A 180 7.84 40.02 -14.10
CA LEU A 180 7.15 38.77 -14.45
C LEU A 180 6.64 38.94 -15.88
N ASP A 181 7.35 38.34 -16.84
CA ASP A 181 6.85 38.27 -18.21
C ASP A 181 5.78 37.18 -18.35
N LEU A 182 4.58 37.50 -17.85
CA LEU A 182 3.39 36.64 -17.95
C LEU A 182 2.95 36.39 -19.41
N SER A 183 3.48 37.15 -20.37
CA SER A 183 3.24 36.92 -21.80
C SER A 183 3.70 35.53 -22.26
N ALA A 184 4.72 34.95 -21.61
CA ALA A 184 5.21 33.59 -21.87
C ALA A 184 4.23 32.49 -21.40
N LEU A 185 3.29 32.80 -20.49
CA LEU A 185 2.18 31.92 -20.11
C LEU A 185 0.98 32.02 -21.09
N GLY A 186 1.04 32.92 -22.07
CA GLY A 186 -0.13 33.32 -22.86
C GLY A 186 -1.11 34.21 -22.09
N VAL A 187 -0.75 34.64 -20.87
CA VAL A 187 -1.61 35.40 -19.96
C VAL A 187 -1.13 36.85 -19.91
N ASN A 188 -1.86 37.74 -20.57
CA ASN A 188 -1.54 39.15 -20.67
C ASN A 188 -2.63 40.02 -20.00
N VAL A 189 -2.87 39.99 -18.69
CA VAL A 189 -4.08 40.55 -18.03
C VAL A 189 -4.22 42.09 -18.08
N SER A 190 -5.20 42.65 -18.79
CA SER A 190 -5.63 44.06 -18.62
C SER A 190 -6.95 44.14 -17.84
N MET A 191 -7.10 45.16 -17.00
CA MET A 191 -8.39 45.44 -16.35
C MET A 191 -9.22 46.30 -17.30
N CYS A 192 -10.34 45.76 -17.77
CA CYS A 192 -11.23 46.47 -18.69
C CYS A 192 -12.56 46.78 -18.03
N ASP A 193 -13.01 48.03 -18.15
CA ASP A 193 -14.34 48.44 -17.76
C ASP A 193 -15.33 48.24 -18.90
N VAL A 194 -16.52 47.72 -18.58
CA VAL A 194 -17.62 47.57 -19.55
C VAL A 194 -18.26 48.93 -19.83
N ALA A 195 -18.64 49.14 -21.10
CA ALA A 195 -19.13 50.41 -21.57
C ALA A 195 -20.34 50.96 -20.79
N ALA A 196 -20.28 52.23 -20.37
CA ALA A 196 -21.38 52.91 -19.71
C ALA A 196 -22.59 53.00 -20.65
N GLY A 197 -23.62 52.18 -20.41
CA GLY A 197 -24.84 52.12 -21.23
C GLY A 197 -25.06 50.80 -22.00
N SER A 198 -24.17 49.81 -21.86
CA SER A 198 -24.42 48.46 -22.37
C SER A 198 -25.64 47.81 -21.68
N SER A 199 -26.49 47.10 -22.43
CA SER A 199 -27.71 46.42 -21.93
C SER A 199 -27.43 45.24 -21.00
N ILE A 200 -26.16 44.93 -20.77
CA ILE A 200 -25.67 43.82 -19.96
C ILE A 200 -25.19 44.43 -18.63
N GLY A 201 -25.80 44.04 -17.50
CA GLY A 201 -25.48 44.54 -16.16
C GLY A 201 -24.11 44.11 -15.60
N GLY A 202 -23.04 44.23 -16.39
CA GLY A 202 -21.70 43.73 -16.09
C GLY A 202 -20.89 44.61 -15.14
N LYS A 203 -21.16 45.93 -15.08
CA LYS A 203 -20.39 46.88 -14.25
C LYS A 203 -20.53 46.59 -12.75
N TYR A 204 -21.72 46.23 -12.28
CA TYR A 204 -21.96 45.98 -10.84
C TYR A 204 -21.55 44.57 -10.41
N LEU A 205 -21.69 43.56 -11.29
CA LEU A 205 -21.32 42.17 -11.01
C LEU A 205 -19.79 41.96 -11.03
N GLN A 206 -19.08 42.57 -11.99
CA GLN A 206 -17.61 42.59 -11.98
C GLN A 206 -17.05 43.46 -10.85
N ALA A 207 -17.69 44.58 -10.47
CA ALA A 207 -17.22 45.46 -9.40
C ALA A 207 -17.48 44.94 -7.97
N GLN A 208 -18.52 44.11 -7.77
CA GLN A 208 -18.72 43.41 -6.49
C GLN A 208 -17.68 42.32 -6.23
N SER A 209 -16.87 42.02 -7.23
CA SER A 209 -15.72 41.16 -7.12
C SER A 209 -14.44 41.93 -6.92
N GLN A 210 -13.69 41.56 -5.89
CA GLN A 210 -12.34 42.09 -5.62
C GLN A 210 -11.30 41.73 -6.71
N PHE A 211 -11.71 41.01 -7.77
CA PHE A 211 -10.90 40.62 -8.92
C PHE A 211 -11.57 41.06 -10.24
N PRO A 212 -10.81 41.53 -11.25
CA PRO A 212 -11.35 41.73 -12.60
C PRO A 212 -11.88 40.40 -13.16
N GLY A 213 -13.13 40.39 -13.66
CA GLY A 213 -13.68 39.23 -14.37
C GLY A 213 -14.57 38.25 -13.59
N LYS A 214 -15.12 38.59 -12.41
CA LYS A 214 -16.26 37.81 -11.88
C LYS A 214 -17.58 38.25 -12.52
N GLY A 215 -17.67 38.05 -13.82
CA GLY A 215 -18.94 37.61 -14.37
C GLY A 215 -19.15 36.15 -13.97
N PRO A 216 -20.35 35.58 -14.13
CA PRO A 216 -20.49 34.16 -13.92
C PRO A 216 -19.60 33.36 -14.90
N CYS A 217 -19.22 33.85 -16.10
CA CYS A 217 -18.21 33.21 -16.96
C CYS A 217 -16.77 33.73 -16.78
N TYR A 218 -15.79 32.85 -17.01
CA TYR A 218 -14.36 33.11 -16.92
C TYR A 218 -13.66 32.86 -18.27
N PRO A 219 -12.78 33.74 -18.76
CA PRO A 219 -12.01 33.46 -19.97
C PRO A 219 -10.99 32.34 -19.74
N VAL A 220 -10.77 31.49 -20.74
CA VAL A 220 -9.72 30.45 -20.70
C VAL A 220 -8.35 31.07 -20.97
N TRP A 221 -7.53 31.19 -19.94
CA TRP A 221 -6.21 31.85 -20.06
C TRP A 221 -5.03 30.92 -20.33
N ALA A 222 -5.18 29.62 -20.07
CA ALA A 222 -4.10 28.64 -20.23
C ALA A 222 -4.64 27.33 -20.80
N SER A 223 -3.86 26.72 -21.70
CA SER A 223 -4.16 25.38 -22.22
C SER A 223 -4.01 24.37 -21.09
N THR A 224 -4.87 23.36 -21.06
CA THR A 224 -4.89 22.35 -20.01
C THR A 224 -4.70 20.95 -20.55
N VAL A 225 -4.26 20.04 -19.68
CA VAL A 225 -4.16 18.61 -19.96
C VAL A 225 -5.05 17.82 -19.01
N PRO A 226 -5.82 16.83 -19.51
CA PRO A 226 -6.67 15.99 -18.67
C PRO A 226 -5.81 14.99 -17.86
N TYR A 227 -6.09 14.91 -16.56
CA TYR A 227 -5.50 13.93 -15.65
C TYR A 227 -6.53 13.50 -14.60
N PHE A 228 -6.89 12.21 -14.56
CA PHE A 228 -7.92 11.66 -13.66
C PHE A 228 -9.17 12.57 -13.57
N ASN A 229 -9.78 12.88 -14.71
CA ASN A 229 -10.95 13.74 -14.79
C ASN A 229 -10.74 15.17 -14.22
N ARG A 230 -9.52 15.71 -14.29
CA ARG A 230 -9.17 17.09 -13.89
C ARG A 230 -8.30 17.75 -14.96
N CYS A 231 -8.51 19.02 -15.22
CA CYS A 231 -7.80 19.80 -16.23
C CYS A 231 -6.71 20.64 -15.59
N PHE A 232 -5.45 20.18 -15.68
CA PHE A 232 -4.32 20.92 -15.13
C PHE A 232 -3.70 21.85 -16.19
N PRO A 233 -3.35 23.10 -15.84
CA PRO A 233 -2.70 24.01 -16.78
C PRO A 233 -1.31 23.53 -17.16
N LYS A 234 -0.95 23.74 -18.43
CA LYS A 234 0.39 23.49 -18.95
C LYS A 234 1.24 24.76 -18.82
N PHE A 235 2.26 24.73 -17.95
CA PHE A 235 3.20 25.85 -17.78
C PHE A 235 4.50 25.61 -18.59
N PRO A 236 5.12 26.66 -19.19
CA PRO A 236 6.42 26.58 -19.85
C PRO A 236 7.57 26.24 -18.87
N GLU A 237 8.64 25.62 -19.37
CA GLU A 237 9.81 25.21 -18.57
C GLU A 237 10.50 26.38 -17.84
N ASN A 238 10.49 27.57 -18.45
CA ASN A 238 11.13 28.78 -17.92
C ASN A 238 10.28 29.52 -16.87
N PHE A 239 9.02 29.15 -16.71
CA PHE A 239 8.08 29.87 -15.86
C PHE A 239 8.52 29.87 -14.40
N THR A 240 8.98 28.73 -13.90
CA THR A 240 9.39 28.58 -12.50
C THR A 240 10.60 29.47 -12.18
N SER A 241 11.62 29.51 -13.05
CA SER A 241 12.81 30.36 -12.91
C SER A 241 12.48 31.86 -12.91
N SER A 242 11.55 32.29 -13.76
CA SER A 242 11.11 33.70 -13.84
C SER A 242 10.29 34.13 -12.63
N VAL A 243 9.51 33.23 -12.03
CA VAL A 243 8.79 33.47 -10.77
C VAL A 243 9.76 33.52 -9.59
N TYR A 244 10.80 32.69 -9.57
CA TYR A 244 11.83 32.70 -8.52
C TYR A 244 12.66 33.99 -8.47
N SER A 245 13.05 34.55 -9.62
CA SER A 245 13.87 35.78 -9.67
C SER A 245 13.15 37.01 -9.11
N MET A 246 11.83 36.94 -8.97
CA MET A 246 10.98 38.01 -8.43
C MET A 246 10.78 37.98 -6.94
N MET A 247 10.78 36.78 -6.37
CA MET A 247 10.44 36.57 -4.98
C MET A 247 11.62 36.82 -4.03
N ASP A 248 12.82 37.02 -4.57
CA ASP A 248 13.99 37.43 -3.77
C ASP A 248 13.87 38.86 -3.23
N THR A 249 12.96 39.67 -3.81
CA THR A 249 12.77 41.08 -3.44
C THR A 249 11.55 41.35 -2.57
N THR A 250 10.67 40.36 -2.32
CA THR A 250 9.45 40.53 -1.49
C THR A 250 9.17 39.34 -0.58
N SER A 251 9.38 39.54 0.73
CA SER A 251 8.94 38.73 1.90
C SER A 251 9.07 37.19 1.84
N GLY A 252 9.87 36.64 2.76
CA GLY A 252 10.28 35.22 2.85
C GLY A 252 9.18 34.14 3.01
N VAL A 253 7.89 34.48 3.06
CA VAL A 253 6.77 33.50 3.12
C VAL A 253 6.55 32.82 1.76
N LEU A 254 6.85 33.51 0.65
CA LEU A 254 6.58 33.01 -0.70
C LEU A 254 7.70 32.08 -1.23
N GLN A 255 8.93 32.20 -0.70
CA GLN A 255 10.07 31.32 -1.01
C GLN A 255 9.81 29.84 -0.64
N SER A 256 9.04 29.59 0.42
CA SER A 256 8.72 28.21 0.87
C SER A 256 7.63 27.56 0.00
N ALA A 257 6.69 28.35 -0.52
CA ALA A 257 5.60 27.87 -1.36
C ALA A 257 6.09 27.48 -2.76
N THR A 258 6.99 28.27 -3.36
CA THR A 258 7.51 28.02 -4.72
C THR A 258 8.50 26.85 -4.78
N GLY A 259 9.39 26.69 -3.78
CA GLY A 259 10.22 25.49 -3.59
C GLY A 259 9.44 24.18 -3.64
N THR A 260 8.25 24.18 -3.04
CA THR A 260 7.35 23.02 -2.97
C THR A 260 6.63 22.78 -4.31
N LEU A 261 6.27 23.85 -5.03
CA LEU A 261 5.60 23.78 -6.32
C LEU A 261 6.46 23.28 -7.47
N LYS A 262 7.74 23.69 -7.51
CA LYS A 262 8.72 23.15 -8.45
C LYS A 262 8.76 21.62 -8.32
N ASN A 263 8.83 21.11 -7.10
CA ASN A 263 8.88 19.66 -6.86
C ASN A 263 7.54 18.96 -7.18
N ALA A 264 6.40 19.59 -6.87
CA ALA A 264 5.08 18.99 -7.09
C ALA A 264 4.69 18.89 -8.58
N PHE A 265 4.98 19.93 -9.39
CA PHE A 265 4.56 19.99 -10.79
C PHE A 265 5.63 19.52 -11.78
N SER A 266 6.93 19.80 -11.55
CA SER A 266 7.99 19.46 -12.51
C SER A 266 8.64 18.09 -12.30
N ALA A 267 8.58 17.51 -11.09
CA ALA A 267 9.31 16.27 -10.79
C ALA A 267 8.44 15.01 -10.66
N THR A 268 7.11 15.12 -10.56
CA THR A 268 6.29 13.94 -10.15
C THR A 268 5.00 13.72 -10.94
N GLY A 269 4.38 14.74 -11.52
CA GLY A 269 3.07 14.60 -12.19
C GLY A 269 3.10 13.80 -13.51
N PRO A 270 3.88 14.21 -14.53
CA PRO A 270 3.85 13.58 -15.86
C PRO A 270 4.46 12.17 -15.88
N GLN A 271 5.58 11.95 -15.18
CA GLN A 271 6.28 10.66 -15.18
C GLN A 271 5.53 9.59 -14.36
N PHE A 272 5.03 9.92 -13.16
CA PHE A 272 4.23 9.00 -12.36
C PHE A 272 2.93 8.61 -13.08
N SER A 273 2.27 9.58 -13.73
CA SER A 273 1.07 9.35 -14.54
C SER A 273 1.30 8.36 -15.69
N GLN A 274 2.39 8.54 -16.45
CA GLN A 274 2.75 7.63 -17.55
C GLN A 274 3.04 6.22 -17.03
N HIS A 275 3.75 6.09 -15.91
CA HIS A 275 4.03 4.78 -15.30
C HIS A 275 2.79 4.06 -14.75
N VAL A 276 1.79 4.80 -14.24
CA VAL A 276 0.51 4.22 -13.79
C VAL A 276 -0.34 3.78 -14.99
N ALA A 277 -0.38 4.56 -16.07
CA ALA A 277 -1.04 4.15 -17.30
C ALA A 277 -0.41 2.88 -17.90
N ASP A 278 0.92 2.76 -17.85
CA ASP A 278 1.65 1.59 -18.32
C ASP A 278 1.31 0.32 -17.52
N ILE A 279 0.97 0.41 -16.23
CA ILE A 279 0.45 -0.73 -15.43
C ILE A 279 -0.86 -1.26 -16.02
N SER A 280 -1.79 -0.36 -16.34
CA SER A 280 -3.11 -0.75 -16.87
C SER A 280 -3.02 -1.42 -18.25
N LYS A 281 -2.05 -1.01 -19.07
CA LYS A 281 -1.77 -1.64 -20.38
C LYS A 281 -0.99 -2.95 -20.24
N GLY A 282 -0.12 -3.03 -19.21
CA GLY A 282 0.77 -4.17 -18.93
C GLY A 282 0.15 -5.31 -18.13
N VAL A 283 -1.17 -5.37 -17.95
CA VAL A 283 -1.84 -6.38 -17.10
C VAL A 283 -1.46 -7.82 -17.46
N LEU A 284 -1.35 -8.15 -18.75
CA LEU A 284 -0.99 -9.51 -19.18
C LEU A 284 0.47 -9.87 -18.84
N ILE A 285 1.38 -8.88 -18.78
CA ILE A 285 2.75 -9.07 -18.27
C ILE A 285 2.70 -9.49 -16.79
N ILE A 286 1.85 -8.84 -15.99
CA ILE A 286 1.69 -9.14 -14.56
C ILE A 286 1.06 -10.52 -14.35
N VAL A 287 0.01 -10.84 -15.11
CA VAL A 287 -0.71 -12.12 -14.98
C VAL A 287 0.16 -13.29 -15.43
N ILE A 288 0.81 -13.21 -16.60
CA ILE A 288 1.60 -14.32 -17.13
C ILE A 288 2.99 -14.35 -16.47
N GLY A 289 3.71 -13.23 -16.50
CA GLY A 289 5.08 -13.12 -16.02
C GLY A 289 5.22 -13.13 -14.50
N GLY A 290 4.22 -12.62 -13.76
CA GLY A 290 4.20 -12.63 -12.30
C GLY A 290 3.45 -13.83 -11.73
N LEU A 291 2.13 -13.91 -11.96
CA LEU A 291 1.27 -14.89 -11.28
C LEU A 291 1.46 -16.32 -11.83
N ALA A 292 1.22 -16.55 -13.12
CA ALA A 292 1.28 -17.90 -13.71
C ALA A 292 2.70 -18.47 -13.64
N CYS A 293 3.71 -17.68 -14.04
CA CYS A 293 5.11 -18.06 -13.94
C CYS A 293 5.53 -18.33 -12.49
N GLY A 294 5.16 -17.45 -11.55
CA GLY A 294 5.46 -17.61 -10.13
C GLY A 294 4.92 -18.91 -9.54
N VAL A 295 3.68 -19.30 -9.89
CA VAL A 295 3.10 -20.58 -9.46
C VAL A 295 3.88 -21.76 -10.03
N LEU A 296 4.14 -21.78 -11.33
CA LEU A 296 4.86 -22.87 -12.00
C LEU A 296 6.29 -23.03 -11.47
N LEU A 297 7.02 -21.92 -11.31
CA LEU A 297 8.38 -21.92 -10.77
C LEU A 297 8.42 -22.33 -9.31
N SER A 298 7.43 -21.94 -8.50
CA SER A 298 7.33 -22.37 -7.09
C SER A 298 7.07 -23.86 -6.97
N LEU A 299 6.17 -24.41 -7.79
CA LEU A 299 5.93 -25.86 -7.88
C LEU A 299 7.19 -26.61 -8.33
N PHE A 300 7.89 -26.08 -9.34
CA PHE A 300 9.14 -26.65 -9.82
C PHE A 300 10.23 -26.63 -8.73
N TRP A 301 10.42 -25.52 -8.03
CA TRP A 301 11.39 -25.43 -6.93
C TRP A 301 11.12 -26.46 -5.83
N MET A 302 9.85 -26.67 -5.46
CA MET A 302 9.48 -27.70 -4.48
C MET A 302 9.83 -29.12 -4.96
N LEU A 303 9.75 -29.40 -6.25
CA LEU A 303 10.24 -30.67 -6.82
C LEU A 303 11.77 -30.76 -6.76
N VAL A 304 12.50 -29.68 -7.03
CA VAL A 304 13.97 -29.65 -6.94
C VAL A 304 14.45 -29.93 -5.51
N LEU A 305 13.78 -29.35 -4.50
CA LEU A 305 14.11 -29.60 -3.08
C LEU A 305 14.03 -31.08 -2.71
N ARG A 306 13.15 -31.85 -3.36
CA ARG A 306 13.03 -33.29 -3.11
C ARG A 306 14.29 -34.06 -3.50
N TYR A 307 14.83 -33.79 -4.67
CA TYR A 307 15.95 -34.56 -5.22
C TYR A 307 17.31 -34.02 -4.79
N PHE A 308 17.40 -32.72 -4.52
CA PHE A 308 18.68 -32.02 -4.33
C PHE A 308 18.85 -31.32 -2.98
N ALA A 309 17.96 -31.55 -1.98
CA ALA A 309 18.02 -30.88 -0.66
C ALA A 309 19.42 -30.84 -0.04
N GLY A 310 20.16 -31.95 -0.05
CA GLY A 310 21.50 -32.01 0.55
C GLY A 310 22.50 -31.08 -0.13
N PHE A 311 22.58 -31.15 -1.47
CA PHE A 311 23.43 -30.27 -2.26
C PHE A 311 23.02 -28.80 -2.10
N MET A 312 21.72 -28.52 -2.14
CA MET A 312 21.19 -27.16 -2.01
C MET A 312 21.47 -26.52 -0.66
N VAL A 313 21.44 -27.29 0.44
CA VAL A 313 21.82 -26.78 1.76
C VAL A 313 23.29 -26.34 1.77
N TRP A 314 24.20 -27.18 1.27
CA TRP A 314 25.62 -26.82 1.19
C TRP A 314 25.87 -25.65 0.23
N ALA A 315 25.22 -25.65 -0.93
CA ALA A 315 25.29 -24.55 -1.88
C ALA A 315 24.76 -23.24 -1.27
N THR A 316 23.66 -23.28 -0.52
CA THR A 316 23.10 -22.12 0.19
C THR A 316 24.09 -21.57 1.21
N ILE A 317 24.66 -22.44 2.05
CA ILE A 317 25.68 -22.04 3.03
C ILE A 317 26.88 -21.38 2.33
N ALA A 318 27.34 -21.97 1.22
CA ALA A 318 28.44 -21.41 0.44
C ALA A 318 28.08 -20.06 -0.19
N VAL A 319 26.92 -19.94 -0.83
CA VAL A 319 26.45 -18.72 -1.49
C VAL A 319 26.23 -17.59 -0.50
N VAL A 320 25.64 -17.85 0.67
CA VAL A 320 25.41 -16.82 1.70
C VAL A 320 26.74 -16.27 2.22
N ASN A 321 27.70 -17.15 2.55
CA ASN A 321 29.01 -16.72 3.03
C ASN A 321 29.82 -16.00 1.92
N ALA A 322 29.86 -16.55 0.70
CA ALA A 322 30.55 -15.94 -0.43
C ALA A 322 29.94 -14.59 -0.84
N GLY A 323 28.61 -14.48 -0.80
CA GLY A 323 27.87 -13.26 -1.07
C GLY A 323 28.20 -12.16 -0.04
N LEU A 324 28.21 -12.50 1.26
CA LEU A 324 28.61 -11.56 2.31
C LEU A 324 30.05 -11.07 2.15
N VAL A 325 30.98 -11.97 1.79
CA VAL A 325 32.37 -11.60 1.46
C VAL A 325 32.41 -10.67 0.24
N GLY A 326 31.68 -11.00 -0.83
CA GLY A 326 31.58 -10.18 -2.04
C GLY A 326 31.03 -8.77 -1.78
N CYS A 327 29.93 -8.65 -1.02
CA CYS A 327 29.37 -7.36 -0.61
C CYS A 327 30.36 -6.54 0.23
N THR A 328 31.09 -7.19 1.13
CA THR A 328 32.12 -6.54 1.96
C THR A 328 33.27 -6.01 1.10
N LEU A 329 33.76 -6.82 0.13
CA LEU A 329 34.79 -6.39 -0.81
C LEU A 329 34.32 -5.25 -1.71
N PHE A 330 33.08 -5.30 -2.19
CA PHE A 330 32.48 -4.19 -2.95
C PHE A 330 32.43 -2.91 -2.13
N ALA A 331 32.01 -2.96 -0.86
CA ALA A 331 31.98 -1.80 0.02
C ALA A 331 33.38 -1.21 0.27
N TYR A 332 34.40 -2.05 0.51
CA TYR A 332 35.78 -1.58 0.65
C TYR A 332 36.35 -1.00 -0.65
N ASN A 333 35.92 -1.50 -1.81
CA ASN A 333 36.32 -0.98 -3.12
C ASN A 333 35.75 0.42 -3.31
N THR A 334 34.45 0.61 -3.05
CA THR A 334 33.76 1.90 -3.11
C THR A 334 34.31 2.90 -2.08
N ALA A 335 34.75 2.43 -0.90
CA ALA A 335 35.45 3.26 0.08
C ALA A 335 36.90 3.62 -0.32
N GLY A 336 37.41 3.04 -1.42
CA GLY A 336 38.77 3.24 -1.93
C GLY A 336 39.88 2.72 -0.98
N MET A 337 39.54 1.80 -0.09
CA MET A 337 40.47 1.23 0.90
C MET A 337 41.20 -0.01 0.37
N LEU A 338 40.61 -0.74 -0.60
CA LEU A 338 41.25 -1.92 -1.20
C LEU A 338 42.56 -1.58 -1.92
N THR A 339 42.62 -0.45 -2.64
CA THR A 339 43.83 -0.04 -3.37
C THR A 339 45.00 0.33 -2.45
N GLN A 340 44.72 0.68 -1.19
CA GLN A 340 45.72 1.00 -0.17
C GLN A 340 46.19 -0.23 0.61
N ALA A 341 45.50 -1.38 0.49
CA ALA A 341 45.77 -2.61 1.24
C ALA A 341 46.88 -3.50 0.64
N GLY A 342 47.77 -2.93 -0.19
CA GLY A 342 48.89 -3.64 -0.81
C GLY A 342 48.56 -4.36 -2.12
N GLN A 343 49.49 -5.21 -2.60
CA GLN A 343 49.41 -5.84 -3.93
C GLN A 343 48.13 -6.67 -4.15
N TRP A 344 47.70 -7.40 -3.12
CA TRP A 344 46.48 -8.22 -3.18
C TRP A 344 45.21 -7.36 -3.26
N GLY A 345 45.18 -6.23 -2.55
CA GLY A 345 44.03 -5.32 -2.57
C GLY A 345 43.86 -4.60 -3.92
N ALA A 346 44.97 -4.21 -4.54
CA ALA A 346 44.97 -3.64 -5.89
C ALA A 346 44.52 -4.66 -6.95
N ALA A 347 44.94 -5.93 -6.83
CA ALA A 347 44.54 -7.00 -7.76
C ALA A 347 43.03 -7.31 -7.71
N ILE A 348 42.44 -7.31 -6.51
CA ILE A 348 41.00 -7.55 -6.33
C ILE A 348 40.18 -6.34 -6.82
N SER A 349 40.64 -5.11 -6.52
CA SER A 349 39.98 -3.88 -6.98
C SER A 349 39.90 -3.81 -8.52
N ALA A 350 40.93 -4.30 -9.22
CA ALA A 350 40.96 -4.32 -10.69
C ALA A 350 39.90 -5.24 -11.33
N GLN A 351 39.32 -6.19 -10.59
CA GLN A 351 38.28 -7.10 -11.09
C GLN A 351 36.86 -6.65 -10.73
N LEU A 352 36.71 -5.64 -9.88
CA LEU A 352 35.41 -5.11 -9.47
C LEU A 352 34.94 -4.02 -10.47
N PRO A 353 33.61 -3.83 -10.65
CA PRO A 353 33.08 -2.82 -11.55
C PRO A 353 33.66 -1.42 -11.25
N PRO A 354 34.08 -0.65 -12.27
CA PRO A 354 34.64 0.68 -12.06
C PRO A 354 33.62 1.60 -11.40
N ILE A 355 34.08 2.35 -10.39
CA ILE A 355 33.24 3.23 -9.57
C ILE A 355 32.87 4.46 -10.41
N SER A 356 31.61 4.56 -10.83
CA SER A 356 31.00 5.83 -11.22
C SER A 356 30.61 6.55 -9.92
N ASP A 357 31.24 7.71 -9.66
CA ASP A 357 31.01 8.52 -8.46
C ASP A 357 29.50 8.77 -8.22
N PRO A 358 28.88 8.15 -7.21
CA PRO A 358 27.45 8.29 -6.99
C PRO A 358 27.22 9.55 -6.17
N THR A 359 26.97 10.65 -6.90
CA THR A 359 26.20 11.85 -6.52
C THR A 359 25.41 11.78 -5.19
N GLY A 360 26.12 11.83 -4.05
CA GLY A 360 25.52 12.08 -2.73
C GLY A 360 26.06 11.31 -1.53
N MET A 361 26.81 10.21 -1.68
CA MET A 361 27.32 9.44 -0.52
C MET A 361 28.83 9.57 -0.37
N THR A 362 29.28 10.23 0.71
CA THR A 362 30.71 10.49 0.98
C THR A 362 31.49 9.19 1.21
N ARG A 363 32.78 9.20 0.85
CA ARG A 363 33.74 8.09 1.07
C ARG A 363 33.78 7.59 2.52
N GLU A 364 33.51 8.48 3.48
CA GLU A 364 33.47 8.17 4.90
C GLU A 364 32.27 7.29 5.28
N ASN A 365 31.10 7.53 4.69
CA ASN A 365 29.92 6.69 4.94
C ASN A 365 30.14 5.24 4.46
N TRP A 366 30.81 5.09 3.32
CA TRP A 366 31.16 3.77 2.78
C TRP A 366 32.16 3.00 3.64
N SER A 367 33.07 3.68 4.36
CA SER A 367 34.01 2.99 5.26
C SER A 367 33.30 2.44 6.50
N TYR A 368 32.34 3.18 7.09
CA TYR A 368 31.49 2.67 8.18
C TYR A 368 30.67 1.46 7.74
N ILE A 369 30.08 1.51 6.54
CA ILE A 369 29.33 0.38 5.96
C ILE A 369 30.25 -0.84 5.78
N ALA A 370 31.47 -0.64 5.29
CA ALA A 370 32.43 -1.74 5.10
C ALA A 370 32.81 -2.41 6.43
N TYR A 371 33.10 -1.66 7.49
CA TYR A 371 33.38 -2.23 8.82
C TYR A 371 32.18 -2.98 9.41
N ALA A 372 30.98 -2.42 9.27
CA ALA A 372 29.75 -3.08 9.72
C ALA A 372 29.52 -4.41 8.97
N LEU A 373 29.70 -4.42 7.64
CA LEU A 373 29.59 -5.63 6.82
C LEU A 373 30.64 -6.68 7.20
N THR A 374 31.88 -6.28 7.50
CA THR A 374 32.92 -7.20 8.00
C THR A 374 32.51 -7.85 9.32
N ALA A 375 31.98 -7.08 10.27
CA ALA A 375 31.50 -7.62 11.54
C ALA A 375 30.34 -8.61 11.36
N VAL A 376 29.39 -8.29 10.48
CA VAL A 376 28.27 -9.17 10.12
C VAL A 376 28.77 -10.44 9.44
N ALA A 377 29.69 -10.34 8.47
CA ALA A 377 30.27 -11.48 7.78
C ALA A 377 31.01 -12.42 8.73
N ALA A 378 31.82 -11.87 9.65
CA ALA A 378 32.52 -12.64 10.67
C ALA A 378 31.55 -13.36 11.62
N LEU A 379 30.50 -12.67 12.08
CA LEU A 379 29.47 -13.25 12.94
C LEU A 379 28.73 -14.39 12.23
N VAL A 380 28.28 -14.19 10.99
CA VAL A 380 27.58 -15.22 10.20
C VAL A 380 28.49 -16.42 9.91
N PHE A 381 29.77 -16.18 9.63
CA PHE A 381 30.74 -17.26 9.43
C PHE A 381 30.95 -18.08 10.71
N LEU A 382 31.12 -17.43 11.86
CA LEU A 382 31.22 -18.11 13.16
C LEU A 382 29.95 -18.92 13.48
N LEU A 383 28.77 -18.33 13.26
CA LEU A 383 27.49 -19.04 13.42
C LEU A 383 27.41 -20.26 12.49
N THR A 384 27.85 -20.10 11.24
CA THR A 384 27.92 -21.21 10.27
C THR A 384 28.79 -22.34 10.80
N LEU A 385 30.00 -22.04 11.30
CA LEU A 385 30.93 -23.04 11.86
C LEU A 385 30.33 -23.81 13.04
N VAL A 386 29.66 -23.12 13.97
CA VAL A 386 28.98 -23.76 15.10
C VAL A 386 27.85 -24.68 14.62
N MET A 387 27.12 -24.23 13.59
CA MET A 387 25.99 -24.98 13.04
C MET A 387 26.40 -26.19 12.17
N LEU A 388 27.62 -26.24 11.62
CA LEU A 388 28.09 -27.35 10.75
C LEU A 388 27.86 -28.74 11.37
N SER A 389 28.06 -28.86 12.68
CA SER A 389 27.85 -30.11 13.42
C SER A 389 26.38 -30.58 13.41
N ARG A 390 25.43 -29.65 13.27
CA ARG A 390 23.98 -29.87 13.29
C ARG A 390 23.35 -29.87 11.90
N VAL A 391 24.07 -29.46 10.85
CA VAL A 391 23.58 -29.43 9.46
C VAL A 391 23.08 -30.80 8.99
N LYS A 392 23.68 -31.90 9.44
CA LYS A 392 23.21 -33.26 9.09
C LYS A 392 21.77 -33.51 9.55
N VAL A 393 21.42 -33.08 10.76
CA VAL A 393 20.06 -33.18 11.30
C VAL A 393 19.11 -32.26 10.54
N ALA A 394 19.54 -31.03 10.22
CA ALA A 394 18.75 -30.10 9.41
C ALA A 394 18.42 -30.68 8.02
N ILE A 395 19.42 -31.25 7.33
CA ILE A 395 19.23 -31.92 6.03
C ILE A 395 18.23 -33.07 6.18
N ALA A 396 18.31 -33.86 7.26
CA ALA A 396 17.37 -34.95 7.50
C ALA A 396 15.93 -34.46 7.73
N CYS A 397 15.73 -33.43 8.56
CA CYS A 397 14.41 -32.82 8.76
C CYS A 397 13.83 -32.28 7.46
N ILE A 398 14.63 -31.56 6.66
CA ILE A 398 14.21 -31.01 5.36
C ILE A 398 13.86 -32.13 4.38
N LYS A 399 14.65 -33.20 4.32
CA LYS A 399 14.35 -34.37 3.47
C LYS A 399 13.06 -35.07 3.90
N VAL A 400 12.86 -35.27 5.21
CA VAL A 400 11.63 -35.89 5.75
C VAL A 400 10.41 -35.01 5.48
N ALA A 401 10.51 -33.70 5.66
CA ALA A 401 9.45 -32.76 5.32
C ALA A 401 9.12 -32.80 3.82
N SER A 402 10.14 -32.85 2.95
CA SER A 402 9.94 -33.00 1.50
C SER A 402 9.28 -34.33 1.12
N GLN A 403 9.62 -35.42 1.80
CA GLN A 403 8.96 -36.71 1.64
C GLN A 403 7.49 -36.66 2.09
N ALA A 404 7.21 -36.02 3.22
CA ALA A 404 5.84 -35.82 3.69
C ALA A 404 5.01 -35.05 2.64
N VAL A 405 5.52 -33.90 2.16
CA VAL A 405 4.82 -33.08 1.16
C VAL A 405 4.63 -33.82 -0.17
N SER A 406 5.60 -34.63 -0.61
CA SER A 406 5.51 -35.36 -1.88
C SER A 406 4.68 -36.64 -1.82
N THR A 407 4.53 -37.27 -0.66
CA THR A 407 3.60 -38.40 -0.44
C THR A 407 2.15 -37.93 -0.34
N MET A 408 1.93 -36.63 -0.13
CA MET A 408 0.62 -35.99 -0.05
C MET A 408 0.47 -34.91 -1.13
N PRO A 409 0.22 -35.28 -2.41
CA PRO A 409 0.13 -34.32 -3.52
C PRO A 409 -0.86 -33.16 -3.30
N SER A 410 -1.91 -33.40 -2.50
CA SER A 410 -2.88 -32.36 -2.12
C SER A 410 -2.27 -31.22 -1.28
N ILE A 411 -1.17 -31.45 -0.55
CA ILE A 411 -0.44 -30.38 0.16
C ILE A 411 0.18 -29.39 -0.83
N MET A 412 0.61 -29.83 -2.01
CA MET A 412 1.22 -28.94 -3.01
C MET A 412 0.21 -27.98 -3.65
N LEU A 413 -1.07 -28.35 -3.68
CA LEU A 413 -2.16 -27.49 -4.13
C LEU A 413 -2.79 -26.67 -3.00
N PHE A 414 -2.52 -27.03 -1.74
CA PHE A 414 -3.05 -26.34 -0.58
C PHE A 414 -2.74 -24.84 -0.55
N PRO A 415 -1.55 -24.32 -0.97
CA PRO A 415 -1.27 -22.89 -1.06
C PRO A 415 -2.27 -22.07 -1.90
N LEU A 416 -3.02 -22.70 -2.82
CA LEU A 416 -4.05 -22.02 -3.60
C LEU A 416 -5.23 -21.57 -2.73
N LEU A 417 -5.55 -22.31 -1.66
CA LEU A 417 -6.64 -21.95 -0.74
C LEU A 417 -6.35 -20.63 0.01
N PRO A 418 -5.24 -20.45 0.76
CA PRO A 418 -4.91 -19.17 1.35
C PRO A 418 -4.76 -18.08 0.30
N PHE A 419 -4.20 -18.37 -0.88
CA PHE A 419 -4.12 -17.37 -1.95
C PHE A 419 -5.50 -16.84 -2.35
N ILE A 420 -6.47 -17.71 -2.60
CA ILE A 420 -7.85 -17.31 -2.95
C ILE A 420 -8.52 -16.56 -1.79
N LEU A 421 -8.33 -17.02 -0.55
CA LEU A 421 -8.91 -16.37 0.62
C LEU A 421 -8.32 -14.97 0.87
N GLU A 422 -7.00 -14.80 0.75
CA GLU A 422 -6.32 -13.52 0.91
C GLU A 422 -6.67 -12.55 -0.21
N VAL A 423 -6.64 -12.99 -1.47
CA VAL A 423 -7.05 -12.16 -2.61
C VAL A 423 -8.52 -11.75 -2.47
N GLY A 424 -9.40 -12.68 -2.09
CA GLY A 424 -10.81 -12.39 -1.82
C GLY A 424 -11.00 -11.40 -0.68
N LEU A 425 -10.23 -11.54 0.40
CA LEU A 425 -10.24 -10.61 1.54
C LEU A 425 -9.77 -9.21 1.14
N ILE A 426 -8.69 -9.10 0.35
CA ILE A 426 -8.18 -7.81 -0.14
C ILE A 426 -9.21 -7.16 -1.05
N ILE A 427 -9.81 -7.89 -1.99
CA ILE A 427 -10.85 -7.35 -2.88
C ILE A 427 -12.04 -6.85 -2.06
N TYR A 428 -12.55 -7.67 -1.15
CA TYR A 428 -13.63 -7.27 -0.23
C TYR A 428 -13.27 -6.02 0.56
N TRP A 429 -12.07 -6.00 1.15
CA TRP A 429 -11.64 -4.91 2.01
C TRP A 429 -11.48 -3.61 1.22
N VAL A 430 -10.84 -3.65 0.04
CA VAL A 430 -10.65 -2.48 -0.83
C VAL A 430 -11.99 -1.96 -1.33
N ALA A 431 -12.89 -2.84 -1.78
CA ALA A 431 -14.22 -2.44 -2.25
C ALA A 431 -15.02 -1.74 -1.14
N VAL A 432 -15.10 -2.34 0.04
CA VAL A 432 -15.85 -1.74 1.16
C VAL A 432 -15.18 -0.46 1.66
N THR A 433 -13.84 -0.42 1.75
CA THR A 433 -13.08 0.79 2.13
C THR A 433 -13.33 1.93 1.14
N ALA A 434 -13.32 1.64 -0.16
CA ALA A 434 -13.58 2.61 -1.21
C ALA A 434 -14.98 3.22 -1.07
N VAL A 435 -16.01 2.39 -0.93
CA VAL A 435 -17.39 2.86 -0.77
C VAL A 435 -17.60 3.56 0.58
N LEU A 436 -16.95 3.09 1.64
CA LEU A 436 -17.00 3.74 2.95
C LEU A 436 -16.31 5.13 2.92
N TYR A 437 -15.24 5.28 2.13
CA TYR A 437 -14.51 6.54 1.96
C TYR A 437 -15.39 7.60 1.31
N SER A 438 -16.24 7.18 0.37
CA SER A 438 -17.14 8.08 -0.33
C SER A 438 -18.42 8.42 0.43
N ALA A 439 -18.69 7.81 1.58
CA ALA A 439 -19.90 8.04 2.39
C ALA A 439 -19.83 9.32 3.27
N GLY A 440 -18.86 10.20 3.04
CA GLY A 440 -18.76 11.49 3.74
C GLY A 440 -19.94 12.43 3.45
N THR A 441 -20.08 13.45 4.30
CA THR A 441 -21.08 14.52 4.14
C THR A 441 -20.43 15.82 3.72
N PRO A 442 -21.06 16.63 2.84
CA PRO A 442 -20.47 17.87 2.35
C PRO A 442 -20.39 18.94 3.45
N THR A 443 -19.24 19.54 3.70
CA THR A 443 -18.95 20.54 4.75
C THR A 443 -18.29 21.78 4.16
N ASP A 444 -18.62 22.97 4.70
CA ASP A 444 -18.02 24.25 4.32
C ASP A 444 -16.75 24.53 5.13
N HIS A 445 -15.67 24.86 4.44
CA HIS A 445 -14.40 25.24 5.06
C HIS A 445 -14.02 26.67 4.69
N TRP A 446 -14.03 27.54 5.69
CA TRP A 446 -13.68 28.95 5.54
C TRP A 446 -12.21 29.20 5.89
N ARG A 447 -11.58 30.11 5.14
CA ARG A 447 -10.21 30.54 5.35
C ARG A 447 -10.06 31.19 6.74
N PRO A 448 -9.05 30.80 7.55
CA PRO A 448 -8.77 31.47 8.81
C PRO A 448 -8.23 32.89 8.57
N ALA A 449 -8.54 33.83 9.47
CA ALA A 449 -8.21 35.26 9.37
C ALA A 449 -6.73 35.61 9.66
N THR A 450 -5.78 34.82 9.14
CA THR A 450 -4.33 35.05 9.31
C THR A 450 -3.72 35.68 8.06
N GLN A 451 -2.83 36.68 8.23
CA GLN A 451 -2.21 37.46 7.14
C GLN A 451 -1.47 36.63 6.07
N ASP A 452 -0.92 35.46 6.41
CA ASP A 452 -0.12 34.65 5.46
C ASP A 452 -0.94 33.86 4.42
N LEU A 453 -2.28 33.86 4.56
CA LEU A 453 -3.18 32.96 3.83
C LEU A 453 -4.12 33.66 2.85
N GLN A 454 -4.00 34.97 2.58
CA GLN A 454 -4.86 35.64 1.59
C GLN A 454 -4.72 35.00 0.18
N PRO A 455 -5.83 34.94 -0.60
CA PRO A 455 -5.78 34.43 -1.97
C PRO A 455 -4.77 35.24 -2.77
N LEU A 456 -3.89 34.59 -3.52
CA LEU A 456 -2.85 35.27 -4.28
C LEU A 456 -3.53 36.10 -5.37
N SER A 457 -3.79 37.36 -5.08
CA SER A 457 -4.34 38.24 -6.09
C SER A 457 -3.21 38.73 -6.97
N LEU A 458 -3.43 38.72 -8.28
CA LEU A 458 -2.61 39.47 -9.22
C LEU A 458 -2.41 40.91 -8.71
N LYS A 459 -3.39 41.47 -8.00
CA LYS A 459 -3.28 42.76 -7.32
C LYS A 459 -2.22 42.79 -6.20
N GLU A 460 -2.12 41.77 -5.36
CA GLU A 460 -1.10 41.64 -4.29
C GLU A 460 0.30 41.33 -4.83
N LEU A 461 0.41 40.59 -5.94
CA LEU A 461 1.69 40.33 -6.60
C LEU A 461 2.28 41.59 -7.27
N MET A 462 1.41 42.56 -7.63
CA MET A 462 1.77 43.70 -8.47
C MET A 462 1.65 45.07 -7.78
N LEU A 463 0.98 45.18 -6.63
CA LEU A 463 0.84 46.42 -5.85
C LEU A 463 1.46 46.26 -4.45
N THR A 464 2.75 46.53 -4.33
CA THR A 464 3.50 46.49 -3.06
C THR A 464 3.20 47.63 -2.08
N ASN A 465 2.23 48.52 -2.37
CA ASN A 465 2.07 49.78 -1.63
C ASN A 465 0.64 50.11 -1.17
N SER A 466 -0.29 49.15 -1.08
CA SER A 466 -1.55 49.43 -0.36
C SER A 466 -1.42 48.99 1.10
N SER A 467 -1.40 49.95 2.02
CA SER A 467 -1.70 49.74 3.43
C SER A 467 -3.15 49.24 3.56
N GLN A 468 -3.33 47.93 3.45
CA GLN A 468 -4.61 47.29 3.73
C GLN A 468 -4.89 47.38 5.23
N PRO A 469 -6.14 47.70 5.65
CA PRO A 469 -6.56 47.55 7.04
C PRO A 469 -6.36 46.10 7.49
N ALA A 470 -6.11 45.90 8.79
CA ALA A 470 -6.02 44.55 9.35
C ALA A 470 -7.27 43.74 8.93
N PRO A 471 -7.11 42.50 8.41
CA PRO A 471 -8.24 41.69 7.99
C PRO A 471 -9.19 41.45 9.18
N PRO A 472 -10.51 41.37 8.95
CA PRO A 472 -11.49 41.11 10.00
C PRO A 472 -11.16 39.80 10.72
N ALA A 473 -11.42 39.75 12.04
CA ALA A 473 -11.04 38.62 12.92
C ALA A 473 -11.63 37.26 12.50
N THR A 474 -12.66 37.24 11.66
CA THR A 474 -13.24 36.04 11.03
C THR A 474 -13.73 36.38 9.62
N LEU A 475 -13.27 35.65 8.59
CA LEU A 475 -13.73 35.76 7.20
C LEU A 475 -15.06 35.01 6.93
N LYS A 476 -15.53 34.19 7.89
CA LYS A 476 -16.81 33.49 7.80
C LYS A 476 -17.97 34.48 8.06
N PRO A 477 -18.96 34.59 7.15
CA PRO A 477 -20.17 35.39 7.35
C PRO A 477 -21.02 34.86 8.51
N ASP A 478 -21.82 35.73 9.14
CA ASP A 478 -22.85 35.29 10.10
C ASP A 478 -23.92 34.47 9.36
N THR A 479 -24.05 33.21 9.74
CA THR A 479 -24.89 32.19 9.09
C THR A 479 -25.96 31.65 10.03
N THR A 480 -26.18 32.30 11.20
CA THR A 480 -27.10 31.83 12.24
C THR A 480 -28.56 31.67 11.80
N ASN A 481 -29.00 32.46 10.82
CA ASN A 481 -30.37 32.43 10.29
C ASN A 481 -30.48 31.83 8.87
N MET A 482 -29.43 31.15 8.39
CA MET A 482 -29.40 30.55 7.05
C MET A 482 -29.61 29.04 7.11
N THR A 483 -30.31 28.52 6.11
CA THR A 483 -30.41 27.08 5.84
C THR A 483 -29.07 26.51 5.36
N ARG A 484 -28.89 25.18 5.46
CA ARG A 484 -27.63 24.53 5.04
C ARG A 484 -27.30 24.82 3.57
N THR A 485 -28.31 24.85 2.70
CA THR A 485 -28.10 25.10 1.26
C THR A 485 -27.66 26.53 1.00
N GLU A 486 -28.29 27.52 1.63
CA GLU A 486 -27.85 28.94 1.56
C GLU A 486 -26.40 29.13 2.03
N VAL A 487 -25.96 28.39 3.06
CA VAL A 487 -24.56 28.42 3.50
C VAL A 487 -23.61 27.78 2.48
N MET A 488 -24.01 26.67 1.84
CA MET A 488 -23.21 26.03 0.79
C MET A 488 -23.09 26.94 -0.45
N ASP A 489 -24.15 27.64 -0.85
CA ASP A 489 -24.09 28.62 -1.95
C ASP A 489 -23.17 29.79 -1.65
N LEU A 490 -23.29 30.33 -0.44
CA LEU A 490 -22.43 31.41 0.02
C LEU A 490 -20.96 30.99 -0.01
N CYS A 491 -20.67 29.75 0.41
CA CYS A 491 -19.34 29.16 0.33
C CYS A 491 -18.88 28.98 -1.12
N ALA A 492 -19.75 28.43 -1.97
CA ALA A 492 -19.45 28.16 -3.38
C ALA A 492 -19.03 29.42 -4.15
N ASN A 493 -19.63 30.56 -3.81
CA ASN A 493 -19.37 31.85 -4.44
C ASN A 493 -18.29 32.70 -3.73
N SER A 494 -17.89 32.33 -2.51
CA SER A 494 -16.84 33.02 -1.76
C SER A 494 -15.42 32.56 -2.14
N PRO A 495 -14.46 33.45 -2.43
CA PRO A 495 -13.06 33.07 -2.69
C PRO A 495 -12.33 32.50 -1.46
N ASP A 496 -12.94 32.64 -0.28
CA ASP A 496 -12.37 32.22 1.00
C ASP A 496 -13.04 30.95 1.54
N CYS A 497 -13.83 30.26 0.73
CA CYS A 497 -14.50 29.03 1.13
C CYS A 497 -14.42 27.94 0.06
N TYR A 498 -14.30 26.70 0.52
CA TYR A 498 -14.42 25.51 -0.32
C TYR A 498 -15.28 24.46 0.37
N ILE A 499 -15.85 23.57 -0.44
CA ILE A 499 -16.69 22.46 0.01
C ILE A 499 -15.87 21.17 -0.13
N SER A 500 -15.82 20.36 0.93
CA SER A 500 -15.28 19.00 0.88
C SER A 500 -16.22 18.03 1.57
N TYR A 501 -15.95 16.72 1.45
CA TYR A 501 -16.72 15.70 2.13
C TYR A 501 -15.96 15.21 3.35
N ASP A 502 -16.43 15.60 4.52
CA ASP A 502 -15.85 15.19 5.78
C ASP A 502 -16.53 13.94 6.34
N TRP A 503 -15.76 13.22 7.15
CA TRP A 503 -16.23 12.04 7.87
C TRP A 503 -16.68 12.41 9.28
N ASP A 504 -17.85 11.92 9.66
CA ASP A 504 -18.30 11.99 11.04
C ASP A 504 -17.61 10.93 11.90
N ASN A 505 -17.80 11.03 13.23
CA ASN A 505 -17.20 10.08 14.17
C ASN A 505 -17.67 8.64 13.93
N ARG A 506 -18.90 8.44 13.43
CA ARG A 506 -19.45 7.10 13.18
C ARG A 506 -18.72 6.42 12.02
N LEU A 507 -18.51 7.15 10.92
CA LEU A 507 -17.76 6.68 9.76
C LEU A 507 -16.29 6.42 10.12
N MET A 508 -15.69 7.29 10.95
CA MET A 508 -14.34 7.07 11.47
C MET A 508 -14.23 5.77 12.29
N TYR A 509 -15.19 5.49 13.19
CA TYR A 509 -15.19 4.23 13.93
C TYR A 509 -15.45 3.02 13.02
N ALA A 510 -16.31 3.15 12.02
CA ALA A 510 -16.55 2.11 11.02
C ALA A 510 -15.26 1.78 10.23
N PHE A 511 -14.47 2.80 9.88
CA PHE A 511 -13.16 2.62 9.25
C PHE A 511 -12.18 1.87 10.12
N ILE A 512 -12.05 2.27 11.40
CA ILE A 512 -11.14 1.63 12.35
C ILE A 512 -11.55 0.17 12.58
N TYR A 513 -12.86 -0.08 12.72
CA TYR A 513 -13.42 -1.42 12.81
C TYR A 513 -13.13 -2.24 11.54
N HIS A 514 -13.38 -1.70 10.35
CA HIS A 514 -13.10 -2.40 9.09
C HIS A 514 -11.60 -2.71 8.91
N LEU A 515 -10.72 -1.80 9.34
CA LEU A 515 -9.27 -1.99 9.33
C LEU A 515 -8.82 -3.10 10.29
N PHE A 516 -9.32 -3.13 11.53
CA PHE A 516 -9.00 -4.21 12.46
C PHE A 516 -9.52 -5.56 11.95
N GLY A 517 -10.66 -5.57 11.24
CA GLY A 517 -11.20 -6.76 10.59
C GLY A 517 -10.28 -7.37 9.54
N LEU A 518 -9.57 -6.53 8.77
CA LEU A 518 -8.53 -6.98 7.83
C LEU A 518 -7.40 -7.70 8.56
N LEU A 519 -6.86 -7.09 9.61
CA LEU A 519 -5.74 -7.64 10.39
C LEU A 519 -6.13 -8.97 11.04
N TRP A 520 -7.28 -9.02 11.71
CA TRP A 520 -7.73 -10.24 12.40
C TRP A 520 -8.04 -11.38 11.43
N THR A 521 -8.72 -11.09 10.31
CA THR A 521 -9.03 -12.12 9.31
C THR A 521 -7.78 -12.65 8.62
N ASN A 522 -6.85 -11.78 8.23
CA ASN A 522 -5.57 -12.20 7.62
C ASN A 522 -4.83 -13.16 8.56
N GLN A 523 -4.66 -12.79 9.83
CA GLN A 523 -4.03 -13.69 10.81
C GLN A 523 -4.81 -14.99 11.05
N PHE A 524 -6.14 -14.96 10.94
CA PHE A 524 -6.98 -16.15 11.02
C PHE A 524 -6.77 -17.09 9.83
N VAL A 525 -6.67 -16.57 8.60
CA VAL A 525 -6.39 -17.35 7.38
C VAL A 525 -5.02 -18.00 7.47
N VAL A 526 -3.99 -17.23 7.89
CA VAL A 526 -2.63 -17.75 8.12
C VAL A 526 -2.66 -18.87 9.16
N GLY A 527 -3.29 -18.65 10.32
CA GLY A 527 -3.38 -19.66 11.38
C GLY A 527 -4.16 -20.91 10.98
N PHE A 528 -5.26 -20.74 10.25
CA PHE A 528 -6.04 -21.85 9.70
C PHE A 528 -5.17 -22.74 8.80
N CYS A 529 -4.42 -22.12 7.89
CA CYS A 529 -3.52 -22.83 6.99
C CYS A 529 -2.40 -23.55 7.75
N SER A 530 -1.79 -22.89 8.74
CA SER A 530 -0.76 -23.50 9.59
C SER A 530 -1.26 -24.75 10.31
N VAL A 531 -2.45 -24.73 10.91
CA VAL A 531 -3.01 -25.89 11.63
C VAL A 531 -3.36 -27.03 10.67
N VAL A 532 -3.89 -26.73 9.46
CA VAL A 532 -4.21 -27.75 8.45
C VAL A 532 -2.93 -28.45 7.96
N VAL A 533 -1.91 -27.69 7.57
CA VAL A 533 -0.64 -28.24 7.08
C VAL A 533 0.07 -29.02 8.19
N ALA A 534 0.15 -28.45 9.40
CA ALA A 534 0.75 -29.13 10.54
C ALA A 534 -0.01 -30.43 10.87
N GLY A 535 -1.33 -30.43 10.81
CA GLY A 535 -2.12 -31.64 11.01
C GLY A 535 -1.83 -32.71 9.97
N ALA A 536 -1.73 -32.35 8.68
CA ALA A 536 -1.42 -33.30 7.62
C ALA A 536 -0.02 -33.89 7.76
N VAL A 537 0.99 -33.04 7.98
CA VAL A 537 2.39 -33.47 8.15
C VAL A 537 2.58 -34.27 9.43
N ALA A 538 1.87 -33.93 10.52
CA ALA A 538 1.86 -34.73 11.73
C ALA A 538 1.30 -36.15 11.48
N ASN A 539 0.27 -36.32 10.66
CA ASN A 539 -0.21 -37.66 10.29
C ASN A 539 0.90 -38.51 9.64
N TYR A 540 1.74 -37.90 8.79
CA TYR A 540 2.87 -38.58 8.18
C TYR A 540 3.98 -38.91 9.19
N TYR A 541 4.35 -37.93 10.03
CA TYR A 541 5.41 -38.10 11.03
C TYR A 541 5.07 -39.21 12.03
N TRP A 542 3.90 -39.13 12.66
CA TRP A 542 3.47 -40.09 13.69
C TRP A 542 3.14 -41.48 13.12
N ALA A 543 3.04 -41.61 11.79
CA ALA A 543 2.94 -42.88 11.06
C ALA A 543 4.32 -43.47 10.68
N ARG A 544 5.43 -42.97 11.24
CA ARG A 544 6.82 -43.40 10.94
C ARG A 544 7.23 -43.20 9.48
N GLY A 545 6.54 -42.32 8.76
CA GLY A 545 6.73 -42.14 7.32
C GLY A 545 6.20 -43.29 6.46
N ASP A 546 5.48 -44.26 7.03
CA ASP A 546 4.77 -45.28 6.25
C ASP A 546 3.46 -44.71 5.71
N SER A 547 3.40 -44.54 4.39
CA SER A 547 2.23 -44.02 3.70
C SER A 547 0.99 -44.90 3.80
N ARG A 548 1.11 -46.16 4.24
CA ARG A 548 -0.03 -47.08 4.45
C ARG A 548 -0.73 -46.86 5.79
N ASN A 549 -0.01 -46.35 6.79
CA ASN A 549 -0.54 -46.14 8.15
C ASN A 549 -1.17 -44.76 8.34
N GLN A 550 -1.00 -43.85 7.36
CA GLN A 550 -1.69 -42.55 7.35
C GLN A 550 -3.08 -42.66 6.71
N PRO A 551 -4.03 -41.76 7.06
CA PRO A 551 -5.34 -41.69 6.41
C PRO A 551 -5.22 -41.47 4.88
N THR A 552 -6.16 -42.00 4.09
CA THR A 552 -6.17 -41.89 2.62
C THR A 552 -6.12 -40.45 2.10
N PHE A 553 -6.75 -39.52 2.83
CA PHE A 553 -6.73 -38.08 2.51
C PHE A 553 -6.29 -37.29 3.75
N PRO A 554 -4.97 -37.19 4.04
CA PRO A 554 -4.47 -36.55 5.26
C PRO A 554 -4.84 -35.07 5.36
N VAL A 555 -4.73 -34.33 4.26
CA VAL A 555 -5.07 -32.90 4.20
C VAL A 555 -6.54 -32.65 4.48
N LEU A 556 -7.42 -33.43 3.86
CA LEU A 556 -8.88 -33.28 4.05
C LEU A 556 -9.28 -33.66 5.48
N LYS A 557 -8.70 -34.72 6.05
CA LYS A 557 -8.91 -35.09 7.45
C LYS A 557 -8.41 -34.00 8.39
N ALA A 558 -7.23 -33.44 8.15
CA ALA A 558 -6.68 -32.34 8.94
C ALA A 558 -7.57 -31.10 8.85
N MET A 559 -7.98 -30.69 7.65
CA MET A 559 -8.89 -29.58 7.41
C MET A 559 -10.21 -29.76 8.14
N ARG A 560 -10.85 -30.94 8.02
CA ARG A 560 -12.08 -31.26 8.75
C ARG A 560 -11.89 -31.13 10.25
N ASN A 561 -10.80 -31.67 10.79
CA ASN A 561 -10.51 -31.57 12.22
C ASN A 561 -10.28 -30.10 12.65
N THR A 562 -9.62 -29.30 11.82
CA THR A 562 -9.41 -27.87 12.06
C THR A 562 -10.73 -27.11 12.14
N VAL A 563 -11.62 -27.32 11.16
CA VAL A 563 -12.94 -26.66 11.10
C VAL A 563 -13.83 -27.05 12.28
N ILE A 564 -13.83 -28.33 12.67
CA ILE A 564 -14.72 -28.81 13.73
C ILE A 564 -14.19 -28.45 15.13
N PHE A 565 -12.87 -28.59 15.37
CA PHE A 565 -12.34 -28.58 16.74
C PHE A 565 -11.46 -27.37 17.08
N HIS A 566 -10.80 -26.75 16.10
CA HIS A 566 -9.66 -25.85 16.35
C HIS A 566 -9.86 -24.40 15.93
N LEU A 567 -11.00 -24.03 15.32
CA LEU A 567 -11.26 -22.66 14.87
C LEU A 567 -11.20 -21.63 16.01
N GLY A 568 -11.60 -22.00 17.23
CA GLY A 568 -11.50 -21.12 18.40
C GLY A 568 -10.06 -20.80 18.77
N SER A 569 -9.19 -21.83 18.81
CA SER A 569 -7.76 -21.66 19.11
C SER A 569 -7.06 -20.84 18.03
N ILE A 570 -7.45 -21.01 16.76
CA ILE A 570 -6.97 -20.20 15.64
C ILE A 570 -7.43 -18.74 15.80
N ALA A 571 -8.71 -18.50 16.10
CA ALA A 571 -9.25 -17.16 16.30
C ALA A 571 -8.55 -16.42 17.46
N LEU A 572 -8.26 -17.12 18.56
CA LEU A 572 -7.50 -16.58 19.69
C LEU A 572 -6.06 -16.22 19.29
N GLY A 573 -5.32 -17.14 18.70
CA GLY A 573 -3.94 -16.88 18.26
C GLY A 573 -3.87 -15.73 17.24
N ALA A 574 -4.81 -15.70 16.29
CA ALA A 574 -4.94 -14.63 15.31
C ALA A 574 -5.28 -13.27 15.93
N PHE A 575 -6.17 -13.24 16.93
CA PHE A 575 -6.56 -12.02 17.64
C PHE A 575 -5.37 -11.37 18.34
N ILE A 576 -4.53 -12.16 19.02
CA ILE A 576 -3.37 -11.64 19.74
C ILE A 576 -2.41 -10.93 18.78
N ILE A 577 -2.10 -11.53 17.62
CA ILE A 577 -1.23 -10.91 16.62
C ILE A 577 -1.89 -9.66 16.03
N ALA A 578 -3.18 -9.72 15.69
CA ALA A 578 -3.91 -8.60 15.12
C ALA A 578 -3.95 -7.38 16.06
N VAL A 579 -4.09 -7.58 17.37
CA VAL A 579 -4.01 -6.50 18.38
C VAL A 579 -2.62 -5.87 18.38
N ILE A 580 -1.55 -6.66 18.35
CA ILE A 580 -0.18 -6.15 18.31
C ILE A 580 0.06 -5.33 17.03
N GLN A 581 -0.38 -5.85 15.88
CA GLN A 581 -0.28 -5.15 14.59
C GLN A 581 -1.10 -3.85 14.57
N PHE A 582 -2.29 -3.85 15.17
CA PHE A 582 -3.10 -2.66 15.28
C PHE A 582 -2.42 -1.60 16.17
N ILE A 583 -1.83 -1.98 17.29
CA ILE A 583 -1.08 -1.06 18.15
C ILE A 583 0.13 -0.49 17.40
N GLN A 584 0.87 -1.31 16.65
CA GLN A 584 1.97 -0.83 15.81
C GLN A 584 1.49 0.22 14.80
N LEU A 585 0.38 -0.03 14.11
CA LEU A 585 -0.22 0.90 13.16
C LEU A 585 -0.62 2.22 13.83
N VAL A 586 -1.22 2.15 15.02
CA VAL A 586 -1.56 3.35 15.81
C VAL A 586 -0.29 4.11 16.22
N LEU A 587 0.77 3.42 16.65
CA LEU A 587 2.04 4.06 17.01
C LEU A 587 2.72 4.73 15.80
N GLU A 588 2.65 4.13 14.61
CA GLU A 588 3.11 4.75 13.37
C GLU A 588 2.32 6.02 13.05
N TYR A 589 1.00 5.97 13.20
CA TYR A 589 0.14 7.13 13.01
C TYR A 589 0.46 8.26 14.01
N VAL A 590 0.61 7.92 15.30
CA VAL A 590 0.95 8.89 16.36
C VAL A 590 2.32 9.50 16.12
N ASP A 591 3.32 8.71 15.73
CA ASP A 591 4.65 9.21 15.40
C ASP A 591 4.61 10.19 14.24
N LYS A 592 3.88 9.86 13.16
CA LYS A 592 3.71 10.75 12.02
C LYS A 592 3.05 12.07 12.42
N LYS A 593 2.03 12.03 13.29
CA LYS A 593 1.30 13.23 13.74
C LYS A 593 2.11 14.09 14.72
N THR A 594 2.93 13.47 15.57
CA THR A 594 3.69 14.16 16.63
C THR A 594 5.10 14.56 16.20
N ARG A 595 5.53 14.24 14.97
CA ARG A 595 6.87 14.53 14.44
C ARG A 595 7.34 15.99 14.64
N ASN A 596 6.46 16.97 14.45
CA ASN A 596 6.80 18.39 14.64
C ASN A 596 7.09 18.74 16.11
N LEU A 597 6.38 18.10 17.04
CA LEU A 597 6.58 18.27 18.49
C LEU A 597 7.80 17.50 18.99
N GLN A 598 8.05 16.30 18.42
CA GLN A 598 9.22 15.49 18.73
C GLN A 598 10.54 16.17 18.33
N GLN A 599 10.56 16.95 17.25
CA GLN A 599 11.75 17.72 16.87
C GLN A 599 12.17 18.74 17.94
N GLN A 600 11.22 19.24 18.73
CA GLN A 600 11.50 20.16 19.83
C GLN A 600 12.00 19.42 21.08
N ASN A 601 11.66 18.13 21.24
CA ASN A 601 12.03 17.32 22.40
C ASN A 601 12.67 15.99 21.98
N LYS A 602 14.01 15.96 21.96
CA LYS A 602 14.81 14.77 21.61
C LYS A 602 14.46 13.54 22.46
N ILE A 603 14.02 13.71 23.71
CA ILE A 603 13.62 12.58 24.58
C ILE A 603 12.37 11.90 24.03
N ALA A 604 11.38 12.66 23.57
CA ALA A 604 10.17 12.11 22.98
C ALA A 604 10.46 11.32 21.69
N GLN A 605 11.40 11.81 20.88
CA GLN A 605 11.87 11.11 19.68
C GLN A 605 12.55 9.77 20.01
N TRP A 606 13.43 9.77 21.02
CA TRP A 606 14.11 8.56 21.49
C TRP A 606 13.13 7.53 22.06
N LEU A 607 12.19 7.96 22.92
CA LEU A 607 11.17 7.07 23.49
C LEU A 607 10.30 6.43 22.42
N MET A 608 9.86 7.20 21.41
CA MET A 608 9.07 6.66 20.31
C MET A 608 9.83 5.60 19.50
N CYS A 609 11.12 5.81 19.27
CA CYS A 609 11.99 4.82 18.62
C CYS A 609 12.06 3.51 19.44
N ILE A 610 12.24 3.60 20.77
CA ILE A 610 12.30 2.44 21.66
C ILE A 610 10.97 1.68 21.65
N VAL A 611 9.84 2.36 21.81
CA VAL A 611 8.52 1.71 21.85
C VAL A 611 8.22 0.99 20.53
N LYS A 612 8.54 1.61 19.38
CA LYS A 612 8.39 0.97 18.07
C LYS A 612 9.26 -0.28 17.94
N CYS A 613 10.51 -0.22 18.38
CA CYS A 613 11.42 -1.36 18.38
C CYS A 613 10.89 -2.50 19.27
N LEU A 614 10.44 -2.19 20.50
CA LEU A 614 9.87 -3.18 21.42
C LEU A 614 8.60 -3.83 20.86
N MET A 615 7.71 -3.03 20.25
CA MET A 615 6.49 -3.55 19.64
C MET A 615 6.77 -4.40 18.41
N TRP A 616 7.78 -4.06 17.61
CA TRP A 616 8.24 -4.90 16.50
C TRP A 616 8.82 -6.23 17.01
N CYS A 617 9.67 -6.20 18.03
CA CYS A 617 10.20 -7.41 18.68
C CYS A 617 9.08 -8.28 19.26
N LEU A 618 8.10 -7.67 19.93
CA LEU A 618 6.95 -8.38 20.50
C LEU A 618 6.14 -9.10 19.43
N GLU A 619 5.84 -8.44 18.30
CA GLU A 619 5.15 -9.07 17.18
C GLU A 619 5.92 -10.28 16.67
N LYS A 620 7.24 -10.17 16.45
CA LYS A 620 8.05 -11.30 15.97
C LYS A 620 8.09 -12.47 16.96
N ILE A 621 8.24 -12.19 18.26
CA ILE A 621 8.25 -13.23 19.30
C ILE A 621 6.89 -13.91 19.36
N VAL A 622 5.79 -13.15 19.42
CA VAL A 622 4.44 -13.72 19.53
C VAL A 622 4.07 -14.45 18.24
N ALA A 623 4.43 -13.96 17.06
CA ALA A 623 4.23 -14.66 15.79
C ALA A 623 4.97 -15.99 15.75
N PHE A 624 6.21 -16.03 16.24
CA PHE A 624 6.99 -17.25 16.37
C PHE A 624 6.33 -18.24 17.34
N ILE A 625 5.89 -17.79 18.52
CA ILE A 625 5.18 -18.64 19.49
C ILE A 625 3.87 -19.16 18.89
N ASN A 626 3.08 -18.28 18.26
CA ASN A 626 1.78 -18.60 17.67
C ASN A 626 1.91 -19.71 16.61
N ARG A 627 2.91 -19.60 15.73
CA ARG A 627 3.23 -20.61 14.71
C ARG A 627 3.52 -21.99 15.31
N ASN A 628 4.35 -22.04 16.36
CA ASN A 628 4.68 -23.30 17.05
C ASN A 628 3.51 -23.83 17.91
N ALA A 629 2.71 -22.94 18.51
CA ALA A 629 1.52 -23.29 19.25
C ALA A 629 0.50 -23.99 18.34
N PHE A 630 0.28 -23.48 17.13
CA PHE A 630 -0.62 -24.09 16.14
C PHE A 630 -0.20 -25.50 15.73
N ILE A 631 1.10 -25.77 15.65
CA ILE A 631 1.60 -27.14 15.41
C ILE A 631 1.18 -28.07 16.56
N LEU A 632 1.36 -27.65 17.81
CA LEU A 632 0.93 -28.47 18.96
C LEU A 632 -0.59 -28.57 19.12
N VAL A 633 -1.36 -27.55 18.73
CA VAL A 633 -2.82 -27.65 18.63
C VAL A 633 -3.20 -28.74 17.61
N ALA A 634 -2.53 -28.78 16.46
CA ALA A 634 -2.76 -29.81 15.45
C ALA A 634 -2.38 -31.21 15.96
N VAL A 635 -1.22 -31.37 16.60
CA VAL A 635 -0.70 -32.66 17.09
C VAL A 635 -1.47 -33.17 18.31
N LYS A 636 -1.52 -32.40 19.40
CA LYS A 636 -2.07 -32.82 20.70
C LYS A 636 -3.54 -32.45 20.90
N GLY A 637 -4.11 -31.54 20.11
CA GLY A 637 -5.52 -31.13 20.24
C GLY A 637 -5.83 -30.36 21.53
N GLY A 638 -4.83 -29.70 22.12
CA GLY A 638 -4.97 -28.81 23.27
C GLY A 638 -5.59 -27.46 22.91
N ASN A 639 -5.91 -26.65 23.93
CA ASN A 639 -6.26 -25.25 23.73
C ASN A 639 -5.03 -24.39 23.40
N TYR A 640 -5.23 -23.18 22.88
CA TYR A 640 -4.13 -22.32 22.42
C TYR A 640 -3.07 -22.07 23.52
N CYS A 641 -3.48 -21.64 24.71
CA CYS A 641 -2.55 -21.25 25.77
C CYS A 641 -1.69 -22.41 26.28
N SER A 642 -2.30 -23.60 26.47
CA SER A 642 -1.56 -24.79 26.88
C SER A 642 -0.58 -25.25 25.79
N SER A 643 -1.00 -25.21 24.53
CA SER A 643 -0.13 -25.55 23.40
C SER A 643 1.01 -24.54 23.23
N ALA A 644 0.76 -23.25 23.43
CA ALA A 644 1.80 -22.22 23.39
C ALA A 644 2.85 -22.41 24.50
N ALA A 645 2.40 -22.66 25.74
CA ALA A 645 3.31 -22.92 26.85
C ALA A 645 4.18 -24.16 26.61
N ARG A 646 3.58 -25.26 26.13
CA ARG A 646 4.31 -26.48 25.80
C ARG A 646 5.28 -26.28 24.62
N ALA A 647 4.89 -25.52 23.59
CA ALA A 647 5.75 -25.20 22.46
C ALA A 647 7.01 -24.47 22.93
N VAL A 648 6.86 -23.44 23.77
CA VAL A 648 7.99 -22.69 24.34
C VAL A 648 8.90 -23.61 25.15
N GLN A 649 8.35 -24.50 25.98
CA GLN A 649 9.15 -25.47 26.74
C GLN A 649 10.01 -26.36 25.84
N LEU A 650 9.42 -26.95 24.79
CA LEU A 650 10.14 -27.79 23.84
C LEU A 650 11.24 -27.03 23.09
N ILE A 651 10.94 -25.80 22.68
CA ILE A 651 11.87 -24.92 21.98
C ILE A 651 13.07 -24.61 22.86
N VAL A 652 12.86 -24.23 24.12
CA VAL A 652 13.95 -23.89 25.05
C VAL A 652 14.80 -25.13 25.36
N ALA A 653 14.18 -26.29 25.57
CA ALA A 653 14.89 -27.54 25.85
C ALA A 653 15.79 -27.99 24.68
N ASN A 654 15.44 -27.64 23.43
CA ASN A 654 16.13 -28.08 22.22
C ASN A 654 16.66 -26.91 21.35
N ALA A 655 16.92 -25.75 21.95
CA ALA A 655 17.12 -24.47 21.25
C ALA A 655 18.21 -24.52 20.17
N LEU A 656 19.39 -25.08 20.46
CA LEU A 656 20.50 -25.17 19.49
C LEU A 656 20.16 -26.02 18.26
N ARG A 657 19.41 -27.12 18.47
CA ARG A 657 19.01 -28.01 17.37
C ARG A 657 17.94 -27.32 16.52
N LEU A 658 16.95 -26.71 17.17
CA LEU A 658 15.86 -26.01 16.51
C LEU A 658 16.37 -24.82 15.68
N ALA A 659 17.21 -23.98 16.30
CA ALA A 659 17.83 -22.83 15.64
C ALA A 659 18.61 -23.25 14.39
N ALA A 660 19.36 -24.36 14.46
CA ALA A 660 20.14 -24.82 13.33
C ALA A 660 19.27 -25.23 12.13
N VAL A 661 18.16 -25.95 12.37
CA VAL A 661 17.25 -26.38 11.29
C VAL A 661 16.51 -25.17 10.70
N ASN A 662 16.00 -24.27 11.55
CA ASN A 662 15.23 -23.13 11.09
C ASN A 662 16.09 -22.12 10.34
N VAL A 663 17.28 -21.77 10.83
CA VAL A 663 18.19 -20.83 10.14
C VAL A 663 18.60 -21.36 8.76
N VAL A 664 18.93 -22.66 8.64
CA VAL A 664 19.28 -23.27 7.35
C VAL A 664 18.07 -23.35 6.42
N GLY A 665 16.92 -23.77 6.94
CA GLY A 665 15.67 -23.87 6.19
C GLY A 665 15.22 -22.50 5.66
N ASP A 666 15.19 -21.49 6.53
CA ASP A 666 14.80 -20.13 6.18
C ASP A 666 15.74 -19.51 5.14
N ALA A 667 17.06 -19.68 5.28
CA ALA A 667 18.02 -19.19 4.30
C ALA A 667 17.81 -19.84 2.91
N LEU A 668 17.61 -21.17 2.89
CA LEU A 668 17.39 -21.92 1.66
C LEU A 668 16.07 -21.54 0.99
N LEU A 669 15.01 -21.34 1.76
CA LEU A 669 13.69 -20.96 1.25
C LEU A 669 13.66 -19.49 0.83
N PHE A 670 14.41 -18.61 1.51
CA PHE A 670 14.60 -17.22 1.11
C PHE A 670 15.33 -17.10 -0.23
N LEU A 671 16.42 -17.84 -0.43
CA LEU A 671 17.09 -17.88 -1.75
C LEU A 671 16.17 -18.42 -2.85
N GLY A 672 15.33 -19.41 -2.53
CA GLY A 672 14.33 -19.90 -3.48
C GLY A 672 13.29 -18.84 -3.86
N LYS A 673 12.78 -18.06 -2.90
CA LYS A 673 11.85 -16.94 -3.17
C LYS A 673 12.49 -15.86 -4.05
N LEU A 674 13.75 -15.51 -3.78
CA LEU A 674 14.51 -14.58 -4.64
C LEU A 674 14.73 -15.14 -6.04
N GLY A 675 15.05 -16.44 -6.16
CA GLY A 675 15.20 -17.12 -7.44
C GLY A 675 13.93 -17.09 -8.27
N VAL A 676 12.78 -17.43 -7.67
CA VAL A 676 11.48 -17.36 -8.34
C VAL A 676 11.17 -15.94 -8.81
N ALA A 677 11.36 -14.93 -7.94
CA ALA A 677 11.10 -13.53 -8.28
C ALA A 677 12.00 -13.03 -9.43
N ALA A 678 13.29 -13.39 -9.41
CA ALA A 678 14.22 -13.04 -10.48
C ALA A 678 13.83 -13.68 -11.82
N CYS A 679 13.48 -14.96 -11.82
CA CYS A 679 13.00 -15.64 -13.03
C CYS A 679 11.69 -15.05 -13.56
N CYS A 680 10.76 -14.67 -12.68
CA CYS A 680 9.55 -13.92 -13.08
C CYS A 680 9.91 -12.59 -13.75
N GLY A 681 10.91 -11.86 -13.22
CA GLY A 681 11.41 -10.63 -13.81
C GLY A 681 11.99 -10.82 -15.21
N VAL A 682 12.77 -11.89 -15.42
CA VAL A 682 13.32 -12.23 -16.75
C VAL A 682 12.20 -12.54 -17.74
N VAL A 683 11.20 -13.32 -17.34
CA VAL A 683 10.05 -13.64 -18.19
C VAL A 683 9.21 -12.38 -18.48
N ALA A 684 8.95 -11.55 -17.49
CA ALA A 684 8.23 -10.29 -17.66
C ALA A 684 8.95 -9.33 -18.60
N PHE A 685 10.28 -9.22 -18.47
CA PHE A 685 11.12 -8.45 -19.39
C PHE A 685 11.10 -9.01 -20.82
N ALA A 686 11.12 -10.34 -20.99
CA ALA A 686 11.00 -10.96 -22.31
C ALA A 686 9.65 -10.64 -22.95
N ILE A 687 8.55 -10.69 -22.19
CA ILE A 687 7.20 -10.36 -22.68
C ILE A 687 7.08 -8.87 -23.02
N SER A 688 7.63 -7.96 -22.21
CA SER A 688 7.55 -6.52 -22.48
C SER A 688 8.26 -6.11 -23.77
N ASN A 689 9.24 -6.90 -24.22
CA ASN A 689 9.97 -6.68 -25.47
C ASN A 689 9.27 -7.26 -26.72
N LEU A 690 8.12 -7.92 -26.57
CA LEU A 690 7.35 -8.41 -27.72
C LEU A 690 6.80 -7.23 -28.56
N GLU A 691 6.64 -7.47 -29.87
CA GLU A 691 6.12 -6.47 -30.82
C GLU A 691 4.78 -5.87 -30.37
N TYR A 692 3.95 -6.66 -29.69
CA TYR A 692 2.65 -6.25 -29.13
C TYR A 692 2.73 -5.07 -28.14
N TYR A 693 3.86 -4.91 -27.45
CA TYR A 693 4.07 -3.89 -26.42
C TYR A 693 5.09 -2.82 -26.80
N ASN A 694 6.00 -3.14 -27.72
CA ASN A 694 7.11 -2.26 -28.12
C ASN A 694 6.87 -1.52 -29.44
N ASN A 695 5.85 -1.90 -30.22
CA ASN A 695 5.56 -1.28 -31.52
C ASN A 695 4.38 -0.29 -31.46
N GLN A 696 4.70 1.01 -31.42
CA GLN A 696 3.72 2.09 -31.34
C GLN A 696 2.80 2.17 -32.58
N ASP A 697 3.34 1.89 -33.77
CA ASP A 697 2.62 2.09 -35.03
C ASP A 697 1.56 1.01 -35.27
N LYS A 698 1.83 -0.22 -34.81
CA LYS A 698 0.94 -1.37 -35.01
C LYS A 698 -0.09 -1.54 -33.88
N TYR A 699 0.27 -1.19 -32.64
CA TYR A 699 -0.57 -1.38 -31.46
C TYR A 699 -0.56 -0.16 -30.52
N PRO A 700 -1.16 0.98 -30.91
CA PRO A 700 -1.11 2.21 -30.12
C PRO A 700 -1.85 2.11 -28.78
N ALA A 701 -2.86 1.24 -28.67
CA ALA A 701 -3.64 1.06 -27.45
C ALA A 701 -2.85 0.35 -26.32
N THR A 702 -1.89 -0.51 -26.68
CA THR A 702 -1.13 -1.35 -25.74
C THR A 702 0.34 -0.99 -25.63
N TYR A 703 0.83 -0.06 -26.46
CA TYR A 703 2.19 0.46 -26.40
C TYR A 703 2.55 0.97 -24.98
N LEU A 704 3.70 0.49 -24.47
CA LEU A 704 4.28 0.93 -23.21
C LEU A 704 5.39 1.96 -23.44
N SER A 705 5.30 3.09 -22.74
CA SER A 705 6.37 4.09 -22.76
C SER A 705 7.59 3.61 -21.96
N SER A 706 7.39 2.89 -20.86
CA SER A 706 8.44 2.23 -20.09
C SER A 706 7.95 0.94 -19.43
N GLY A 707 8.57 -0.19 -19.77
CA GLY A 707 8.21 -1.50 -19.21
C GLY A 707 8.62 -1.73 -17.75
N ILE A 708 9.38 -0.81 -17.14
CA ILE A 708 10.00 -1.01 -15.82
C ILE A 708 8.94 -1.26 -14.73
N MET A 709 7.87 -0.46 -14.70
CA MET A 709 6.86 -0.55 -13.65
C MET A 709 6.05 -1.86 -13.73
N PRO A 710 5.50 -2.27 -14.88
CA PRO A 710 4.87 -3.59 -15.02
C PRO A 710 5.79 -4.76 -14.68
N ILE A 711 7.07 -4.70 -15.04
CA ILE A 711 8.06 -5.73 -14.66
C ILE A 711 8.26 -5.74 -13.14
N ALA A 712 8.42 -4.58 -12.51
CA ALA A 712 8.58 -4.48 -11.06
C ALA A 712 7.36 -5.05 -10.32
N VAL A 713 6.15 -4.74 -10.80
CA VAL A 713 4.90 -5.30 -10.27
C VAL A 713 4.83 -6.82 -10.49
N ALA A 714 5.27 -7.32 -11.66
CA ALA A 714 5.33 -8.76 -11.92
C ALA A 714 6.34 -9.49 -11.02
N VAL A 715 7.52 -8.90 -10.76
CA VAL A 715 8.52 -9.43 -9.81
C VAL A 715 7.96 -9.48 -8.41
N LEU A 716 7.29 -8.41 -7.97
CA LEU A 716 6.64 -8.35 -6.66
C LEU A 716 5.53 -9.41 -6.54
N ALA A 717 4.69 -9.55 -7.57
CA ALA A 717 3.65 -10.57 -7.63
C ALA A 717 4.25 -11.98 -7.57
N GLY A 718 5.32 -12.24 -8.31
CA GLY A 718 6.06 -13.50 -8.28
C GLY A 718 6.66 -13.81 -6.90
N TYR A 719 7.22 -12.80 -6.23
CA TYR A 719 7.73 -12.94 -4.86
C TYR A 719 6.61 -13.25 -3.86
N ILE A 720 5.45 -12.60 -3.96
CA ILE A 720 4.27 -12.86 -3.11
C ILE A 720 3.78 -14.30 -3.31
N VAL A 721 3.67 -14.75 -4.57
CA VAL A 721 3.31 -16.13 -4.88
C VAL A 721 4.32 -17.10 -4.27
N ALA A 722 5.62 -16.87 -4.48
CA ALA A 722 6.67 -17.70 -3.88
C ALA A 722 6.56 -17.73 -2.35
N GLN A 723 6.34 -16.59 -1.70
CA GLN A 723 6.14 -16.52 -0.25
C GLN A 723 5.00 -17.43 0.23
N ILE A 724 3.86 -17.44 -0.46
CA ILE A 724 2.70 -18.26 -0.10
C ILE A 724 3.02 -19.75 -0.26
N PHE A 725 3.59 -20.17 -1.39
CA PHE A 725 3.93 -21.59 -1.62
C PHE A 725 4.99 -22.09 -0.66
N PHE A 726 6.04 -21.31 -0.42
CA PHE A 726 7.14 -21.70 0.45
C PHE A 726 6.72 -21.72 1.92
N SER A 727 5.74 -20.90 2.34
CA SER A 727 5.21 -20.92 3.71
C SER A 727 4.65 -22.29 4.12
N VAL A 728 4.01 -23.02 3.19
CA VAL A 728 3.51 -24.39 3.44
C VAL A 728 4.66 -25.36 3.68
N TYR A 729 5.77 -25.19 2.95
CA TYR A 729 6.97 -25.98 3.13
C TYR A 729 7.69 -25.66 4.45
N GLU A 730 7.80 -24.38 4.81
CA GLU A 730 8.36 -23.98 6.10
C GLU A 730 7.54 -24.58 7.26
N MET A 731 6.21 -24.54 7.18
CA MET A 731 5.32 -25.18 8.17
C MET A 731 5.53 -26.70 8.24
N ALA A 732 5.81 -27.37 7.12
CA ALA A 732 6.11 -28.79 7.10
C ALA A 732 7.43 -29.12 7.83
N ILE A 733 8.48 -28.32 7.61
CA ILE A 733 9.77 -28.47 8.32
C ILE A 733 9.56 -28.30 9.83
N ASP A 734 8.91 -27.21 10.24
CA ASP A 734 8.66 -26.95 11.66
C ASP A 734 7.82 -28.05 12.31
N THR A 735 6.83 -28.59 11.58
CA THR A 735 5.98 -29.65 12.11
C THR A 735 6.75 -30.94 12.33
N VAL A 736 7.61 -31.35 11.38
CA VAL A 736 8.48 -32.52 11.54
C VAL A 736 9.43 -32.32 12.72
N LEU A 737 10.03 -31.13 12.81
CA LEU A 737 11.00 -30.80 13.84
C LEU A 737 10.37 -30.75 15.24
N LEU A 738 9.22 -30.10 15.40
CA LEU A 738 8.55 -29.98 16.69
C LEU A 738 7.91 -31.31 17.11
N SER A 739 7.37 -32.10 16.17
CA SER A 739 6.91 -33.47 16.46
C SER A 739 8.06 -34.35 16.92
N PHE A 740 9.24 -34.18 16.33
CA PHE A 740 10.45 -34.86 16.76
C PHE A 740 10.93 -34.45 18.15
N CYS A 741 10.95 -33.15 18.46
CA CYS A 741 11.26 -32.70 19.81
C CYS A 741 10.27 -33.24 20.85
N GLU A 742 8.98 -33.26 20.53
CA GLU A 742 7.96 -33.83 21.41
C GLU A 742 8.09 -35.36 21.57
N ASP A 743 8.43 -36.09 20.51
CA ASP A 743 8.69 -37.53 20.56
C ASP A 743 9.91 -37.86 21.43
N CYS A 744 11.01 -37.10 21.29
CA CYS A 744 12.18 -37.21 22.17
C CYS A 744 11.83 -36.94 23.63
N GLU A 745 11.11 -35.85 23.92
CA GLU A 745 10.75 -35.47 25.30
C GLU A 745 9.85 -36.52 25.95
N SER A 746 8.92 -37.11 25.19
CA SER A 746 7.99 -38.13 25.67
C SER A 746 8.65 -39.51 25.87
N ASN A 747 9.85 -39.73 25.32
CA ASN A 747 10.51 -41.03 25.28
C ASN A 747 11.96 -41.00 25.78
N ASN A 748 12.26 -40.19 26.81
CA ASN A 748 13.57 -40.10 27.46
C ASN A 748 14.74 -39.87 26.47
N GLY A 749 14.51 -39.04 25.45
CA GLY A 749 15.50 -38.68 24.43
C GLY A 749 15.50 -39.56 23.17
N HIS A 750 14.84 -40.72 23.19
CA HIS A 750 14.84 -41.68 22.08
C HIS A 750 13.51 -41.66 21.30
N PRO A 751 13.45 -41.06 20.10
CA PRO A 751 12.22 -40.99 19.32
C PRO A 751 11.71 -42.38 18.89
N LYS A 752 10.41 -42.66 19.06
CA LYS A 752 9.79 -43.95 18.67
C LYS A 752 9.04 -43.88 17.34
N CYS A 753 8.64 -42.69 16.93
CA CYS A 753 7.80 -42.44 15.77
C CYS A 753 8.57 -41.73 14.64
N ALA A 754 9.81 -41.30 14.88
CA ALA A 754 10.64 -40.69 13.84
C ALA A 754 10.82 -41.60 12.60
N PRO A 755 10.69 -41.03 11.38
CA PRO A 755 10.98 -41.77 10.15
C PRO A 755 12.44 -42.25 10.08
N PRO A 756 12.73 -43.36 9.37
CA PRO A 756 14.05 -44.00 9.35
C PRO A 756 15.22 -43.07 8.98
N LEU A 757 15.01 -42.18 8.01
CA LEU A 757 16.03 -41.21 7.58
C LEU A 757 16.44 -40.23 8.68
N LEU A 758 15.51 -39.90 9.59
CA LEU A 758 15.79 -39.02 10.72
C LEU A 758 16.56 -39.76 11.81
N LEU A 759 16.23 -41.04 12.06
CA LEU A 759 16.96 -41.92 12.99
C LEU A 759 18.41 -42.14 12.53
N GLU A 760 18.61 -42.40 11.24
CA GLU A 760 19.95 -42.56 10.65
C GLU A 760 20.81 -41.30 10.84
N ALA A 761 20.22 -40.12 10.66
CA ALA A 761 20.91 -38.85 10.86
C ALA A 761 21.29 -38.57 12.33
N LEU A 762 20.65 -39.24 13.27
CA LEU A 762 20.95 -39.16 14.71
C LEU A 762 21.97 -40.22 15.15
N GLY A 763 22.34 -41.17 14.29
CA GLY A 763 23.20 -42.30 14.63
C GLY A 763 22.52 -43.36 15.51
N GLU A 764 21.19 -43.32 15.62
CA GLU A 764 20.40 -44.32 16.34
C GLU A 764 19.96 -45.43 15.36
N LYS A 765 20.09 -46.69 15.77
CA LYS A 765 19.59 -47.82 14.98
C LYS A 765 18.06 -47.82 15.01
N ALA A 766 17.42 -47.92 13.84
CA ALA A 766 15.97 -48.11 13.77
C ALA A 766 15.56 -49.29 14.66
N PRO A 767 14.50 -49.16 15.49
CA PRO A 767 13.99 -50.29 16.25
C PRO A 767 13.57 -51.38 15.26
N VAL A 768 14.24 -52.52 15.35
CA VAL A 768 13.91 -53.74 14.61
C VAL A 768 12.45 -54.07 14.91
N GLU A 769 11.65 -54.26 13.87
CA GLU A 769 10.26 -54.70 13.98
C GLU A 769 10.21 -56.04 14.74
N ALA A 770 9.90 -55.99 16.04
CA ALA A 770 9.54 -57.18 16.80
C ALA A 770 8.13 -57.61 16.36
N GLY A 771 8.06 -58.40 15.30
CA GLY A 771 6.76 -58.84 14.80
C GLY A 771 6.74 -59.64 13.51
N GLN A 772 7.75 -60.48 13.23
CA GLN A 772 7.64 -61.44 12.12
C GLN A 772 8.57 -62.66 12.22
N ASP A 773 8.78 -63.22 13.42
CA ASP A 773 9.43 -64.54 13.55
C ASP A 773 8.84 -65.33 14.72
N ALA A 774 7.73 -66.06 14.47
CA ALA A 774 7.34 -67.25 15.23
C ALA A 774 6.13 -67.94 14.58
N HIS A 775 6.32 -68.53 13.39
CA HIS A 775 5.48 -69.66 12.97
C HIS A 775 6.37 -70.84 12.60
N HIS A 776 6.87 -71.49 13.64
CA HIS A 776 7.38 -72.85 13.57
C HIS A 776 6.16 -73.79 13.53
N PRO A 777 5.92 -74.59 12.48
CA PRO A 777 4.83 -75.54 12.50
C PRO A 777 5.23 -76.71 13.42
N GLN A 778 4.58 -76.80 14.58
CA GLN A 778 4.62 -78.00 15.41
C GLN A 778 4.02 -79.18 14.65
N LYS A 779 4.82 -80.24 14.47
CA LYS A 779 4.34 -81.57 14.08
C LYS A 779 3.39 -82.09 15.17
N PRO A 780 2.21 -82.65 14.82
CA PRO A 780 1.42 -83.36 15.80
C PRO A 780 2.00 -84.76 16.02
N GLN A 781 2.51 -85.02 17.22
CA GLN A 781 2.61 -86.38 17.73
C GLN A 781 1.19 -86.83 18.13
N ARG A 782 0.69 -87.90 17.50
CA ARG A 782 -0.33 -88.76 18.10
C ARG A 782 0.26 -90.15 18.28
N HIS A 783 0.45 -90.51 19.55
CA HIS A 783 0.56 -91.88 20.02
C HIS A 783 -0.82 -92.51 20.06
N ARG A 784 -0.89 -93.76 19.56
CA ARG A 784 -1.91 -94.81 19.73
C ARG A 784 -3.36 -94.50 19.36
#